data_AF-A0A0V0QQZ9-F1
#
_entry.id   AF-A0A0V0QQZ9-F1
#
_cell.length_a   1.000
_cell.length_b   1.000
_cell.length_c   1.000
_cell.angle_alpha   90.00
_cell.angle_beta   90.00
_cell.angle_gamma   90.00
#
_symmetry.space_group_name_H-M   'P 1'
#
loop_
_entity.id
_entity.type
_entity.pdbx_description
1 polymer ?
#
loop_
_entity_poly.entity_id
_entity_poly.type
_entity_poly.pdbx_seq_one_letter_code
_entity_poly.pdbx_strand_id
1 'polypeptide(L)'
;MTVDTHSENFINQHKKKLEDTEQVNSQDPVKMNVFFEFLFDIDLVIELVKPKWIEVYDENYIDNDIIGKLEERLPKIAELLSSLSQKATGKKSDLVNTLESTLDVEVKQTIKQPEKKQPTEQKPFNLTKPKPKMLPEPILIPKKLEKKVVNIDYNKTSLEEIQRQKQMRKKQIEEQTKSKYQEEEEFKLKTKERPSNYEKLVKEHEEKFKKEHQYVQTYHRPVPDFSEPSDVKLNVAAILREEKKLKEQEEKERKRLNDLEWNLRDSTEFENWKIEKKHEDKIKELEQQQRTKIEMALAREAAMMAYEQNIKENQLTVQEMKAQSEKFANEIAEKKKEEIVRKNQIKESVMATKDNATIKRQEIVEKNKKAHDEYLEEREKVLILMKQEQEKEKAKRDELIRQIKELERQPRKRTSGYDPTETMGYGLLEEMSMVQLRERLEEVKEQRALKEEEIRQQNRNNRDNYLSSIQKKVDAIQENRKNLAQKKNEERLEKKRKQEEEKKRLQEIKEKQLLEVHQKIKGKKTQKKMEEEQLAKDLREIKLKRQYMNASAALVEEQAWQNLQQGAEREIREKQVNALIDQERIESIKYKERKILAETAKRTVKQKQEWNNEYDKKYEKAQKENEILFRQIRDDKRALVTSIKEFEQAHNQNMVERDTFKYKMSEMSLTNAKKTQELKKSRETRLKQSQGNQNYNGNQQQQQQQNDMELPGAKYGLPSVQEEQ
;
A
#
# COMPACT_ATOMS: atom_id res chain seq x y z
N MET A 1 -7.16 89.96 54.82
CA MET A 1 -7.05 89.92 53.34
C MET A 1 -5.60 89.64 52.99
N THR A 2 -5.14 88.41 53.24
CA THR A 2 -3.71 88.03 53.22
C THR A 2 -3.54 86.53 52.94
N VAL A 3 -4.27 86.07 51.92
CA VAL A 3 -4.08 84.78 51.26
C VAL A 3 -3.95 85.09 49.75
N ASP A 4 -3.37 84.18 48.98
CA ASP A 4 -3.13 84.23 47.53
C ASP A 4 -1.88 84.94 46.98
N THR A 5 -1.24 85.86 47.70
CA THR A 5 0.01 86.48 47.20
C THR A 5 1.18 85.50 47.01
N HIS A 6 1.18 84.34 47.69
CA HIS A 6 2.18 83.29 47.48
C HIS A 6 1.81 82.32 46.35
N SER A 7 0.53 81.99 46.16
CA SER A 7 0.09 81.09 45.08
C SER A 7 0.21 81.78 43.72
N GLU A 8 -0.22 83.04 43.60
CA GLU A 8 -0.06 83.82 42.37
C GLU A 8 1.41 84.01 41.99
N ASN A 9 2.29 84.33 42.95
CA ASN A 9 3.72 84.43 42.68
C ASN A 9 4.34 83.10 42.23
N PHE A 10 3.95 81.97 42.82
CA PHE A 10 4.46 80.66 42.41
C PHE A 10 3.98 80.28 41.00
N ILE A 11 2.71 80.54 40.68
CA ILE A 11 2.11 80.31 39.36
C ILE A 11 2.75 81.23 38.30
N ASN A 12 2.95 82.51 38.61
CA ASN A 12 3.57 83.47 37.69
C ASN A 12 5.06 83.17 37.46
N GLN A 13 5.80 82.72 38.47
CA GLN A 13 7.18 82.23 38.29
C GLN A 13 7.23 80.96 37.42
N HIS A 14 6.26 80.04 37.58
CA HIS A 14 6.20 78.84 36.73
C HIS A 14 5.82 79.16 35.28
N LYS A 15 4.85 80.06 35.05
CA LYS A 15 4.50 80.53 33.70
C LYS A 15 5.70 81.19 33.02
N LYS A 16 6.38 82.12 33.70
CA LYS A 16 7.53 82.82 33.13
C LYS A 16 8.69 81.89 32.79
N LYS A 17 8.94 80.85 33.62
CA LYS A 17 9.88 79.77 33.30
C LYS A 17 9.49 78.97 32.05
N LEU A 18 8.20 78.75 31.77
CA LEU A 18 7.77 78.14 30.51
C LEU A 18 7.97 79.12 29.33
N GLU A 19 7.52 80.36 29.45
CA GLU A 19 7.62 81.38 28.39
C GLU A 19 9.08 81.63 27.95
N ASP A 20 9.99 81.80 28.91
CA ASP A 20 11.42 81.99 28.65
C ASP A 20 12.06 80.77 27.96
N THR A 21 11.61 79.55 28.28
CA THR A 21 12.15 78.31 27.70
C THR A 21 11.51 77.94 26.36
N GLU A 22 10.25 78.31 26.11
CA GLU A 22 9.59 78.15 24.80
C GLU A 22 10.22 79.04 23.74
N GLN A 23 10.58 80.29 24.07
CA GLN A 23 11.27 81.19 23.14
C GLN A 23 12.60 80.59 22.66
N VAL A 24 13.43 80.07 23.57
CA VAL A 24 14.70 79.41 23.22
C VAL A 24 14.48 78.15 22.40
N ASN A 25 13.48 77.33 22.75
CA ASN A 25 13.15 76.10 22.01
C ASN A 25 12.50 76.35 20.64
N SER A 26 12.05 77.57 20.33
CA SER A 26 11.53 77.96 19.01
C SER A 26 12.63 78.17 17.95
N GLN A 27 13.88 78.36 18.38
CA GLN A 27 15.02 78.68 17.53
C GLN A 27 15.84 77.44 17.15
N ASP A 28 16.76 77.64 16.19
CA ASP A 28 17.71 76.61 15.74
C ASP A 28 18.59 76.13 16.93
N PRO A 29 18.43 74.87 17.39
CA PRO A 29 19.09 74.41 18.60
C PRO A 29 20.62 74.40 18.47
N VAL A 30 21.17 74.28 17.26
CA VAL A 30 22.62 74.30 17.05
C VAL A 30 23.18 75.70 17.33
N LYS A 31 22.49 76.75 16.85
CA LYS A 31 22.91 78.15 17.08
C LYS A 31 22.70 78.56 18.52
N MET A 32 21.56 78.20 19.11
CA MET A 32 21.30 78.50 20.53
C MET A 32 22.28 77.77 21.45
N ASN A 33 22.67 76.54 21.12
CA ASN A 33 23.68 75.82 21.91
C ASN A 33 25.04 76.52 21.88
N VAL A 34 25.58 76.83 20.69
CA VAL A 34 26.87 77.54 20.57
C VAL A 34 26.84 78.91 21.25
N PHE A 35 25.74 79.65 21.15
CA PHE A 35 25.58 80.94 21.82
C PHE A 35 25.56 80.81 23.35
N PHE A 36 24.80 79.85 23.90
CA PHE A 36 24.74 79.66 25.35
C PHE A 36 25.98 78.98 25.93
N GLU A 37 26.66 78.11 25.19
CA GLU A 37 27.97 77.58 25.56
C GLU A 37 28.98 78.72 25.70
N PHE A 38 29.08 79.62 24.72
CA PHE A 38 29.96 80.79 24.81
C PHE A 38 29.58 81.76 25.93
N LEU A 39 28.28 82.06 26.10
CA LEU A 39 27.82 83.08 27.05
C LEU A 39 27.89 82.63 28.53
N PHE A 40 27.90 81.32 28.79
CA PHE A 40 28.06 80.76 30.14
C PHE A 40 29.44 80.12 30.38
N ASP A 41 30.35 80.15 29.41
CA ASP A 41 31.78 79.94 29.63
C ASP A 41 32.40 81.25 30.18
N ILE A 42 32.37 81.36 31.52
CA ILE A 42 32.75 82.57 32.25
C ILE A 42 34.21 82.94 31.99
N ASP A 43 35.10 81.96 31.85
CA ASP A 43 36.52 82.20 31.58
C ASP A 43 36.70 82.87 30.20
N LEU A 44 36.01 82.37 29.16
CA LEU A 44 36.02 82.99 27.82
C LEU A 44 35.36 84.38 27.80
N VAL A 45 34.30 84.61 28.58
CA VAL A 45 33.66 85.93 28.71
C VAL A 45 34.58 86.92 29.41
N ILE A 46 35.31 86.49 30.45
CA ILE A 46 36.30 87.31 31.17
C ILE A 46 37.53 87.60 30.30
N GLU A 47 38.02 86.64 29.50
CA GLU A 47 39.17 86.87 28.62
C GLU A 47 38.82 87.77 27.42
N LEU A 48 37.71 87.50 26.73
CA LEU A 48 37.43 88.09 25.41
C LEU A 48 36.47 89.29 25.46
N VAL A 49 35.59 89.36 26.45
CA VAL A 49 34.44 90.30 26.45
C VAL A 49 34.53 91.35 27.56
N LYS A 50 34.88 90.96 28.80
CA LYS A 50 35.07 91.91 29.93
C LYS A 50 35.98 93.10 29.57
N PRO A 51 37.15 92.95 28.90
CA PRO A 51 38.00 94.08 28.55
C PRO A 51 37.32 95.10 27.64
N LYS A 52 36.43 94.64 26.75
CA LYS A 52 35.67 95.49 25.82
C LYS A 52 34.41 96.09 26.42
N TRP A 53 33.91 95.56 27.53
CA TRP A 53 32.85 96.20 28.31
C TRP A 53 33.40 97.27 29.26
N ILE A 54 34.59 97.09 29.84
CA ILE A 54 35.25 98.10 30.70
C ILE A 54 35.56 99.40 29.93
N GLU A 55 35.76 99.33 28.62
CA GLU A 55 35.88 100.51 27.74
C GLU A 55 34.60 101.38 27.67
N VAL A 56 33.46 100.90 28.20
CA VAL A 56 32.14 101.55 28.07
C VAL A 56 31.35 101.65 29.39
N TYR A 57 31.54 100.72 30.34
CA TYR A 57 30.82 100.65 31.62
C TYR A 57 31.77 100.44 32.80
N ASP A 58 31.36 100.86 34.00
CA ASP A 58 32.15 100.67 35.23
C ASP A 58 32.43 99.18 35.52
N GLU A 59 33.68 98.88 35.89
CA GLU A 59 34.12 97.52 36.23
C GLU A 59 33.26 96.88 37.34
N ASN A 60 32.89 97.65 38.36
CA ASN A 60 32.01 97.20 39.44
C ASN A 60 30.61 96.78 38.95
N TYR A 61 30.09 97.41 37.89
CA TYR A 61 28.80 97.05 37.29
C TYR A 61 28.94 95.79 36.41
N ILE A 62 30.03 95.67 35.67
CA ILE A 62 30.30 94.50 34.85
C ILE A 62 30.46 93.25 35.73
N ASP A 63 31.29 93.32 36.77
CA ASP A 63 31.60 92.16 37.60
C ASP A 63 30.40 91.74 38.48
N ASN A 64 29.75 92.67 39.18
CA ASN A 64 28.66 92.32 40.10
C ASN A 64 27.30 92.19 39.38
N ASP A 65 26.95 93.14 38.51
CA ASP A 65 25.61 93.24 37.94
C ASP A 65 25.44 92.45 36.62
N ILE A 66 26.53 92.15 35.89
CA ILE A 66 26.51 91.34 34.67
C ILE A 66 27.09 89.94 34.94
N ILE A 67 28.39 89.81 35.19
CA ILE A 67 29.10 88.51 35.28
C ILE A 67 28.61 87.70 36.48
N GLY A 68 28.55 88.28 37.68
CA GLY A 68 28.00 87.63 38.87
C GLY A 68 26.54 87.19 38.69
N LYS A 69 25.73 87.91 37.91
CA LYS A 69 24.36 87.47 37.57
C LYS A 69 24.30 86.38 36.50
N LEU A 70 25.34 86.21 35.68
CA LEU A 70 25.48 85.04 34.81
C LEU A 70 25.87 83.81 35.65
N GLU A 71 26.84 83.95 36.57
CA GLU A 71 27.21 82.92 37.54
C GLU A 71 26.02 82.44 38.38
N GLU A 72 25.24 83.35 38.97
CA GLU A 72 24.02 83.01 39.73
C GLU A 72 22.96 82.28 38.88
N ARG A 73 22.94 82.49 37.56
CA ARG A 73 21.93 81.93 36.64
C ARG A 73 22.38 80.65 35.94
N LEU A 74 23.69 80.43 35.82
CA LEU A 74 24.28 79.25 35.20
C LEU A 74 23.69 77.93 35.73
N PRO A 75 23.53 77.68 37.05
CA PRO A 75 22.90 76.44 37.55
C PRO A 75 21.42 76.29 37.16
N LYS A 76 20.74 77.41 36.90
CA LYS A 76 19.32 77.45 36.46
C LYS A 76 19.18 77.21 34.94
N ILE A 77 20.28 77.36 34.19
CA ILE A 77 20.33 77.24 32.72
C ILE A 77 21.04 75.96 32.27
N ALA A 78 21.83 75.33 33.15
CA ALA A 78 22.49 74.04 32.88
C ALA A 78 21.52 72.94 32.39
N GLU A 79 20.30 72.85 32.94
CA GLU A 79 19.26 71.91 32.46
C GLU A 79 18.83 72.21 31.01
N LEU A 80 18.63 73.49 30.69
CA LEU A 80 18.30 73.94 29.33
C LEU A 80 19.46 73.71 28.36
N LEU A 81 20.70 74.00 28.77
CA LEU A 81 21.91 73.82 27.95
C LEU A 81 22.20 72.33 27.71
N SER A 82 21.95 71.46 28.69
CA SER A 82 21.94 70.01 28.54
C SER A 82 20.90 69.55 27.51
N SER A 83 19.69 70.14 27.54
CA SER A 83 18.63 69.83 26.56
C SER A 83 18.95 70.34 25.14
N LEU A 84 19.61 71.49 25.01
CA LEU A 84 20.02 72.08 23.72
C LEU A 84 21.18 71.30 23.11
N SER A 85 22.25 71.04 23.88
CA SER A 85 23.41 70.28 23.42
C SER A 85 23.01 68.87 22.97
N GLN A 86 22.09 68.22 23.69
CA GLN A 86 21.55 66.92 23.27
C GLN A 86 20.72 67.00 21.98
N LYS A 87 19.92 68.07 21.78
CA LYS A 87 19.18 68.31 20.52
C LYS A 87 20.10 68.66 19.34
N ALA A 88 21.17 69.41 19.58
CA ALA A 88 22.09 69.90 18.57
C ALA A 88 23.15 68.86 18.13
N THR A 89 23.68 68.09 19.08
CA THR A 89 24.86 67.22 18.89
C THR A 89 24.61 65.74 19.20
N GLY A 90 23.51 65.41 19.88
CA GLY A 90 23.25 64.07 20.42
C GLY A 90 24.04 63.73 21.69
N LYS A 91 24.76 64.68 22.29
CA LYS A 91 25.56 64.55 23.52
C LYS A 91 25.27 65.71 24.48
N LYS A 92 25.62 65.57 25.76
CA LYS A 92 25.78 66.74 26.66
C LYS A 92 27.01 67.54 26.24
N SER A 93 26.95 68.86 26.40
CA SER A 93 28.12 69.74 26.28
C SER A 93 29.14 69.48 27.38
N ASP A 94 30.42 69.75 27.10
CA ASP A 94 31.49 69.55 28.07
C ASP A 94 31.37 70.51 29.27
N LEU A 95 30.81 71.70 29.06
CA LEU A 95 30.48 72.66 30.13
C LEU A 95 29.37 72.15 31.07
N VAL A 96 28.40 71.36 30.59
CA VAL A 96 27.44 70.68 31.49
C VAL A 96 28.13 69.52 32.22
N ASN A 97 29.03 68.79 31.55
CA ASN A 97 29.75 67.67 32.17
C ASN A 97 30.69 68.14 33.30
N THR A 98 31.34 69.31 33.18
CA THR A 98 32.14 69.89 34.26
C THR A 98 31.27 70.36 35.43
N LEU A 99 30.15 71.04 35.17
CA LEU A 99 29.23 71.52 36.21
C LEU A 99 28.54 70.39 36.98
N GLU A 100 28.17 69.30 36.31
CA GLU A 100 27.69 68.07 36.98
C GLU A 100 28.76 67.41 37.85
N SER A 101 30.05 67.74 37.66
CA SER A 101 31.17 67.22 38.47
C SER A 101 31.67 68.16 39.59
N THR A 102 31.27 69.44 39.58
CA THR A 102 31.75 70.45 40.55
C THR A 102 30.70 70.93 41.55
N LEU A 103 29.40 70.73 41.27
CA LEU A 103 28.30 71.28 42.08
C LEU A 103 27.38 70.22 42.72
N ASP A 104 27.63 68.92 42.53
CA ASP A 104 26.81 67.79 43.03
C ASP A 104 25.29 67.89 42.70
N VAL A 105 24.92 68.64 41.65
CA VAL A 105 23.53 68.81 41.22
C VAL A 105 23.08 67.61 40.39
N GLU A 106 22.39 66.65 41.02
CA GLU A 106 21.69 65.57 40.31
C GLU A 106 20.51 66.11 39.47
N VAL A 107 20.82 66.60 38.25
CA VAL A 107 19.80 66.97 37.25
C VAL A 107 19.01 65.71 36.87
N LYS A 108 17.75 65.64 37.31
CA LYS A 108 16.89 64.46 37.14
C LYS A 108 16.56 64.20 35.67
N GLN A 109 17.33 63.28 35.08
CA GLN A 109 17.18 62.86 33.69
C GLN A 109 15.80 62.21 33.44
N THR A 110 14.85 63.01 32.98
CA THR A 110 13.69 62.49 32.25
C THR A 110 14.11 62.20 30.80
N ILE A 111 13.50 61.18 30.19
CA ILE A 111 13.82 60.63 28.85
C ILE A 111 15.06 59.72 28.85
N LYS A 112 14.93 58.56 28.17
CA LYS A 112 15.90 57.47 28.20
C LYS A 112 17.05 57.68 27.21
N GLN A 113 18.28 57.43 27.65
CA GLN A 113 19.41 57.16 26.76
C GLN A 113 19.06 56.02 25.79
N PRO A 114 19.48 56.07 24.51
CA PRO A 114 19.34 54.95 23.59
C PRO A 114 20.30 53.82 24.00
N GLU A 115 19.77 52.78 24.63
CA GLU A 115 20.54 51.60 25.04
C GLU A 115 21.37 51.05 23.86
N LYS A 116 22.68 50.89 24.08
CA LYS A 116 23.57 50.22 23.11
C LYS A 116 23.04 48.80 22.91
N LYS A 117 22.48 48.53 21.72
CA LYS A 117 21.90 47.22 21.38
C LYS A 117 22.92 46.12 21.63
N GLN A 118 22.66 45.28 22.63
CA GLN A 118 23.42 44.06 22.91
C GLN A 118 23.53 43.23 21.63
N PRO A 119 24.68 42.59 21.35
CA PRO A 119 24.81 41.63 20.25
C PRO A 119 23.71 40.56 20.34
N THR A 120 23.08 40.23 19.21
CA THR A 120 21.88 39.38 19.21
C THR A 120 22.21 37.93 19.58
N GLU A 121 22.02 37.59 20.85
CA GLU A 121 22.08 36.20 21.32
C GLU A 121 21.00 35.34 20.63
N GLN A 122 21.43 34.17 20.15
CA GLN A 122 20.56 33.23 19.44
C GLN A 122 19.72 32.44 20.44
N LYS A 123 18.64 33.05 20.96
CA LYS A 123 17.63 32.30 21.71
C LYS A 123 17.04 31.21 20.80
N PRO A 124 17.02 29.92 21.22
CA PRO A 124 16.37 28.88 20.45
C PRO A 124 14.90 29.24 20.26
N PHE A 125 14.41 29.09 19.04
CA PHE A 125 13.02 29.41 18.74
C PHE A 125 12.08 28.48 19.53
N ASN A 126 11.08 29.05 20.20
CA ASN A 126 10.02 28.25 20.77
C ASN A 126 9.34 27.50 19.63
N LEU A 127 9.43 26.16 19.66
CA LEU A 127 8.72 25.25 18.75
C LEU A 127 7.21 25.34 19.00
N THR A 128 6.59 26.41 18.51
CA THR A 128 5.14 26.49 18.34
C THR A 128 4.74 25.34 17.45
N LYS A 129 4.17 24.28 18.05
CA LYS A 129 3.55 23.18 17.30
C LYS A 129 2.65 23.83 16.25
N PRO A 130 2.88 23.61 14.94
CA PRO A 130 2.12 24.30 13.91
C PRO A 130 0.65 24.01 14.17
N LYS A 131 -0.19 25.06 14.22
CA LYS A 131 -1.65 24.88 14.35
C LYS A 131 -2.05 23.85 13.29
N PRO A 132 -2.65 22.71 13.67
CA PRO A 132 -2.93 21.65 12.71
C PRO A 132 -3.77 22.25 11.60
N LYS A 133 -3.39 21.99 10.34
CA LYS A 133 -4.14 22.50 9.18
C LYS A 133 -5.59 22.03 9.33
N MET A 134 -6.49 22.94 9.65
CA MET A 134 -7.91 22.67 9.56
C MET A 134 -8.17 22.27 8.11
N LEU A 135 -8.64 21.04 7.91
CA LEU A 135 -9.10 20.61 6.59
C LEU A 135 -10.23 21.56 6.20
N PRO A 136 -10.28 22.05 4.95
CA PRO A 136 -11.40 22.87 4.51
C PRO A 136 -12.69 22.07 4.71
N GLU A 137 -13.72 22.70 5.26
CA GLU A 137 -14.98 22.02 5.56
C GLU A 137 -15.51 21.35 4.28
N PRO A 138 -15.86 20.05 4.32
CA PRO A 138 -16.22 19.32 3.12
C PRO A 138 -17.49 19.91 2.52
N ILE A 139 -17.38 20.40 1.28
CA ILE A 139 -18.48 21.04 0.56
C ILE A 139 -19.69 20.11 0.61
N LEU A 140 -20.76 20.54 1.29
CA LEU A 140 -21.99 19.77 1.46
C LEU A 140 -22.73 19.70 0.12
N ILE A 141 -22.38 18.71 -0.70
CA ILE A 141 -23.06 18.40 -1.95
C ILE A 141 -24.54 18.14 -1.63
N PRO A 142 -25.48 18.99 -2.09
CA PRO A 142 -26.89 18.84 -1.74
C PRO A 142 -27.44 17.58 -2.41
N LYS A 143 -27.69 16.54 -1.60
CA LYS A 143 -28.26 15.26 -2.06
C LYS A 143 -29.73 15.42 -2.47
N LYS A 144 -29.96 16.02 -3.64
CA LYS A 144 -31.24 15.92 -4.35
C LYS A 144 -31.51 14.46 -4.71
N LEU A 145 -32.28 13.79 -3.87
CA LEU A 145 -32.80 12.45 -4.15
C LEU A 145 -33.91 12.54 -5.20
N GLU A 146 -33.52 12.68 -6.47
CA GLU A 146 -34.44 12.54 -7.59
C GLU A 146 -34.96 11.10 -7.63
N LYS A 147 -36.16 10.91 -7.06
CA LYS A 147 -36.91 9.66 -7.16
C LYS A 147 -37.25 9.41 -8.63
N LYS A 148 -36.42 8.64 -9.33
CA LYS A 148 -36.76 8.09 -10.64
C LYS A 148 -38.08 7.32 -10.49
N VAL A 149 -39.12 7.82 -11.14
CA VAL A 149 -40.44 7.17 -11.15
C VAL A 149 -40.25 5.76 -11.72
N VAL A 150 -40.76 4.75 -11.01
CA VAL A 150 -40.69 3.36 -11.44
C VAL A 150 -41.55 3.24 -12.70
N ASN A 151 -40.88 3.08 -13.86
CA ASN A 151 -41.57 3.17 -15.14
C ASN A 151 -42.52 1.98 -15.33
N ILE A 152 -43.79 2.23 -15.63
CA ILE A 152 -44.88 1.26 -15.42
C ILE A 152 -44.84 0.10 -16.47
N ASP A 153 -44.10 0.28 -17.56
CA ASP A 153 -44.04 -0.62 -18.73
C ASP A 153 -43.25 -1.94 -18.56
N TYR A 154 -43.10 -2.46 -17.33
CA TYR A 154 -42.28 -3.66 -17.04
C TYR A 154 -42.63 -4.93 -17.83
N ASN A 155 -43.86 -5.03 -18.36
CA ASN A 155 -44.38 -6.23 -19.02
C ASN A 155 -44.62 -6.07 -20.55
N LYS A 156 -44.23 -4.94 -21.16
CA LYS A 156 -44.57 -4.66 -22.59
C LYS A 156 -43.56 -5.17 -23.63
N THR A 157 -42.40 -5.69 -23.22
CA THR A 157 -41.34 -6.14 -24.15
C THR A 157 -40.86 -7.54 -23.80
N SER A 158 -40.75 -8.42 -24.81
CA SER A 158 -40.20 -9.77 -24.64
C SER A 158 -38.72 -9.70 -24.20
N LEU A 159 -38.25 -10.74 -23.51
CA LEU A 159 -36.85 -10.85 -23.10
C LEU A 159 -35.90 -10.87 -24.31
N GLU A 160 -36.35 -11.44 -25.44
CA GLU A 160 -35.66 -11.38 -26.73
C GLU A 160 -35.64 -9.97 -27.34
N GLU A 161 -36.75 -9.23 -27.23
CA GLU A 161 -36.86 -7.82 -27.63
C GLU A 161 -35.84 -6.97 -26.87
N ILE A 162 -35.76 -7.17 -25.55
CA ILE A 162 -34.81 -6.49 -24.66
C ILE A 162 -33.37 -6.89 -25.01
N GLN A 163 -33.10 -8.14 -25.40
CA GLN A 163 -31.78 -8.56 -25.86
C GLN A 163 -31.42 -7.93 -27.21
N ARG A 164 -32.32 -7.91 -28.20
CA ARG A 164 -32.14 -7.22 -29.48
C ARG A 164 -31.90 -5.74 -29.28
N GLN A 165 -32.72 -5.06 -28.46
CA GLN A 165 -32.52 -3.64 -28.13
C GLN A 165 -31.18 -3.39 -27.42
N LYS A 166 -30.75 -4.27 -26.50
CA LYS A 166 -29.42 -4.17 -25.88
C LYS A 166 -28.28 -4.38 -26.89
N GLN A 167 -28.41 -5.32 -27.82
CA GLN A 167 -27.42 -5.53 -28.89
C GLN A 167 -27.37 -4.37 -29.88
N MET A 168 -28.52 -3.86 -30.33
CA MET A 168 -28.60 -2.69 -31.21
C MET A 168 -28.04 -1.44 -30.52
N ARG A 169 -28.36 -1.22 -29.25
CA ARG A 169 -27.80 -0.12 -28.44
C ARG A 169 -26.30 -0.28 -28.21
N LYS A 170 -25.79 -1.51 -28.05
CA LYS A 170 -24.35 -1.79 -27.95
C LYS A 170 -23.64 -1.52 -29.28
N LYS A 171 -24.22 -1.93 -30.42
CA LYS A 171 -23.73 -1.60 -31.76
C LYS A 171 -23.72 -0.09 -32.00
N GLN A 172 -24.82 0.61 -31.71
CA GLN A 172 -24.89 2.08 -31.81
C GLN A 172 -23.87 2.78 -30.90
N ILE A 173 -23.61 2.26 -29.69
CA ILE A 173 -22.55 2.79 -28.82
C ILE A 173 -21.16 2.49 -29.41
N GLU A 174 -20.93 1.30 -29.96
CA GLU A 174 -19.67 0.97 -30.64
C GLU A 174 -19.46 1.80 -31.92
N GLU A 175 -20.52 2.09 -32.67
CA GLU A 175 -20.52 2.95 -33.86
C GLU A 175 -20.32 4.43 -33.48
N GLN A 176 -20.98 4.93 -32.43
CA GLN A 176 -20.75 6.28 -31.90
C GLN A 176 -19.38 6.44 -31.22
N THR A 177 -18.81 5.36 -30.68
CA THR A 177 -17.44 5.37 -30.14
C THR A 177 -16.44 5.28 -31.28
N LYS A 178 -16.67 4.44 -32.29
CA LYS A 178 -15.85 4.39 -33.50
C LYS A 178 -15.89 5.73 -34.24
N SER A 179 -17.04 6.35 -34.48
CA SER A 179 -17.11 7.65 -35.16
C SER A 179 -16.48 8.80 -34.38
N LYS A 180 -16.30 8.67 -33.06
CA LYS A 180 -15.49 9.60 -32.23
C LYS A 180 -13.97 9.42 -32.38
N TYR A 181 -13.51 8.31 -32.96
CA TYR A 181 -12.09 7.95 -33.08
C TYR A 181 -11.68 7.48 -34.50
N GLN A 182 -12.60 7.46 -35.48
CA GLN A 182 -12.33 7.05 -36.88
C GLN A 182 -11.90 8.21 -37.77
N GLU A 183 -12.14 9.45 -37.35
CA GLU A 183 -11.60 10.66 -37.98
C GLU A 183 -10.71 11.41 -36.97
N GLU A 184 -9.71 10.71 -36.43
CA GLU A 184 -8.45 11.35 -36.11
C GLU A 184 -7.71 11.68 -37.42
N GLU A 185 -8.25 12.63 -38.19
CA GLU A 185 -7.34 13.61 -38.80
C GLU A 185 -6.57 14.21 -37.62
N GLU A 186 -5.25 13.95 -37.55
CA GLU A 186 -4.40 14.49 -36.49
C GLU A 186 -4.72 15.97 -36.32
N PHE A 187 -5.13 16.41 -35.12
CA PHE A 187 -5.50 17.80 -34.91
C PHE A 187 -4.25 18.69 -35.00
N LYS A 188 -3.96 19.11 -36.24
CA LYS A 188 -2.93 20.06 -36.61
C LYS A 188 -3.37 21.44 -36.14
N LEU A 189 -3.16 21.65 -34.85
CA LEU A 189 -3.05 22.97 -34.24
C LEU A 189 -2.33 23.89 -35.22
N LYS A 190 -3.02 24.90 -35.77
CA LYS A 190 -2.39 25.93 -36.62
C LYS A 190 -1.26 26.68 -35.89
N THR A 191 -1.18 26.52 -34.56
CA THR A 191 -0.07 26.90 -33.68
C THR A 191 1.24 26.12 -33.88
N LYS A 192 1.21 24.89 -34.46
CA LYS A 192 2.40 24.14 -34.89
C LYS A 192 2.92 24.62 -36.26
N GLU A 193 2.01 24.95 -37.18
CA GLU A 193 2.34 25.37 -38.55
C GLU A 193 2.70 26.86 -38.65
N ARG A 194 2.15 27.69 -37.75
CA ARG A 194 2.64 29.05 -37.53
C ARG A 194 4.12 28.97 -37.11
N PRO A 195 5.04 29.71 -37.75
CA PRO A 195 6.45 29.73 -37.34
C PRO A 195 6.53 30.25 -35.90
N SER A 196 6.64 29.32 -34.96
CA SER A 196 6.37 29.62 -33.56
C SER A 196 7.59 30.31 -32.97
N ASN A 197 7.52 31.64 -32.92
CA ASN A 197 8.51 32.47 -32.26
C ASN A 197 8.60 32.18 -30.75
N TYR A 198 7.83 31.22 -30.22
CA TYR A 198 7.96 30.60 -28.90
C TYR A 198 9.39 30.21 -28.56
N GLU A 199 10.18 29.64 -29.48
CA GLU A 199 11.59 29.35 -29.17
C GLU A 199 12.42 30.62 -28.94
N LYS A 200 12.19 31.68 -29.72
CA LYS A 200 12.84 32.98 -29.49
C LYS A 200 12.28 33.66 -28.24
N LEU A 201 10.98 33.56 -27.96
CA LEU A 201 10.34 34.09 -26.76
C LEU A 201 10.81 33.37 -25.49
N VAL A 202 11.02 32.06 -25.53
CA VAL A 202 11.62 31.29 -24.43
C VAL A 202 13.10 31.65 -24.29
N LYS A 203 13.86 31.81 -25.38
CA LYS A 203 15.26 32.28 -25.32
C LYS A 203 15.34 33.73 -24.80
N GLU A 204 14.50 34.64 -25.25
CA GLU A 204 14.39 36.03 -24.78
C GLU A 204 13.88 36.12 -23.34
N HIS A 205 12.95 35.26 -22.92
CA HIS A 205 12.45 35.20 -21.55
C HIS A 205 13.49 34.57 -20.62
N GLU A 206 14.17 33.50 -21.04
CA GLU A 206 15.33 32.96 -20.33
C GLU A 206 16.47 33.98 -20.26
N GLU A 207 16.72 34.76 -21.31
CA GLU A 207 17.73 35.81 -21.30
C GLU A 207 17.33 36.97 -20.39
N LYS A 208 16.08 37.43 -20.40
CA LYS A 208 15.56 38.42 -19.45
C LYS A 208 15.66 37.90 -18.04
N PHE A 209 15.18 36.68 -17.78
CA PHE A 209 15.28 36.02 -16.49
C PHE A 209 16.75 35.84 -16.05
N LYS A 210 17.67 35.51 -16.96
CA LYS A 210 19.13 35.45 -16.72
C LYS A 210 19.77 36.82 -16.56
N LYS A 211 19.21 37.91 -17.10
CA LYS A 211 19.66 39.31 -16.89
C LYS A 211 19.11 39.90 -15.58
N GLU A 212 17.93 39.47 -15.16
CA GLU A 212 17.26 39.85 -13.90
C GLU A 212 17.78 39.03 -12.70
N HIS A 213 18.08 37.74 -12.92
CA HIS A 213 18.65 36.82 -11.93
C HIS A 213 20.18 36.64 -12.09
N GLN A 214 20.80 37.30 -13.08
CA GLN A 214 22.14 37.84 -12.89
C GLN A 214 22.00 38.92 -11.82
N TYR A 215 22.04 38.47 -10.56
CA TYR A 215 22.37 39.32 -9.44
C TYR A 215 23.59 40.13 -9.88
N VAL A 216 23.44 41.45 -9.93
CA VAL A 216 24.55 42.34 -10.25
C VAL A 216 25.50 42.30 -9.06
N GLN A 217 26.35 41.27 -9.05
CA GLN A 217 27.71 41.41 -8.59
C GLN A 217 28.20 42.65 -9.31
N THR A 218 28.27 43.77 -8.58
CA THR A 218 28.75 45.04 -9.11
C THR A 218 30.09 44.73 -9.73
N TYR A 219 30.13 44.73 -11.07
CA TYR A 219 31.23 44.15 -11.81
C TYR A 219 32.49 44.76 -11.24
N HIS A 220 33.31 43.92 -10.60
CA HIS A 220 34.62 44.35 -10.16
C HIS A 220 35.29 44.75 -11.46
N ARG A 221 35.42 46.07 -11.70
CA ARG A 221 36.06 46.59 -12.90
C ARG A 221 37.37 45.80 -13.00
N PRO A 222 37.62 45.06 -14.10
CA PRO A 222 38.79 44.19 -14.18
C PRO A 222 39.97 45.06 -13.77
N VAL A 223 40.64 44.66 -12.68
CA VAL A 223 41.52 45.57 -11.93
C VAL A 223 42.46 46.22 -12.94
N PRO A 224 42.46 47.58 -13.05
CA PRO A 224 43.14 48.24 -14.15
C PRO A 224 44.56 47.71 -14.28
N ASP A 225 44.97 47.38 -15.51
CA ASP A 225 46.19 46.58 -15.69
C ASP A 225 47.44 47.43 -15.43
N PHE A 226 47.80 47.52 -14.15
CA PHE A 226 49.00 48.20 -13.64
C PHE A 226 50.29 47.41 -13.96
N SER A 227 50.33 46.75 -15.12
CA SER A 227 51.50 46.12 -15.72
C SER A 227 52.58 47.17 -16.02
N GLU A 228 52.15 48.35 -16.49
CA GLU A 228 53.02 49.51 -16.67
C GLU A 228 53.14 50.31 -15.35
N PRO A 229 54.36 50.63 -14.88
CA PRO A 229 54.56 51.46 -13.70
C PRO A 229 54.20 52.93 -14.00
N SER A 230 53.14 53.43 -13.36
CA SER A 230 52.75 54.84 -13.48
C SER A 230 53.71 55.75 -12.71
N ASP A 231 54.21 56.80 -13.36
CA ASP A 231 55.09 57.85 -12.80
C ASP A 231 54.38 58.77 -11.79
N VAL A 232 53.95 58.19 -10.67
CA VAL A 232 53.37 58.93 -9.55
C VAL A 232 54.47 59.71 -8.82
N LYS A 233 54.63 60.98 -9.20
CA LYS A 233 55.50 61.94 -8.51
C LYS A 233 55.14 62.01 -7.03
N LEU A 234 55.95 61.38 -6.18
CA LEU A 234 55.69 61.30 -4.75
C LEU A 234 55.86 62.68 -4.10
N ASN A 235 54.80 63.21 -3.49
CA ASN A 235 54.88 64.37 -2.61
C ASN A 235 55.79 64.02 -1.41
N VAL A 236 56.62 64.97 -0.95
CA VAL A 236 57.54 64.78 0.17
C VAL A 236 56.84 64.28 1.44
N ALA A 237 55.61 64.74 1.70
CA ALA A 237 54.81 64.24 2.81
C ALA A 237 54.44 62.73 2.70
N ALA A 238 54.37 62.17 1.48
CA ALA A 238 54.20 60.74 1.27
C ALA A 238 55.52 59.98 1.46
N ILE A 239 56.62 60.52 0.93
CA ILE A 239 57.98 59.97 1.09
C ILE A 239 58.32 59.80 2.59
N LEU A 240 58.11 60.85 3.40
CA LEU A 240 58.38 60.82 4.84
C LEU A 240 57.46 59.85 5.62
N ARG A 241 56.20 59.69 5.20
CA ARG A 241 55.27 58.71 5.81
C ARG A 241 55.68 57.26 5.50
N GLU A 242 56.12 57.00 4.28
CA GLU A 242 56.58 55.67 3.86
C GLU A 242 57.94 55.34 4.47
N GLU A 243 58.89 56.28 4.50
CA GLU A 243 60.16 56.17 5.25
C GLU A 243 59.92 55.82 6.73
N LYS A 244 59.01 56.54 7.41
CA LYS A 244 58.67 56.22 8.81
C LYS A 244 58.14 54.79 8.94
N LYS A 245 57.29 54.35 8.02
CA LYS A 245 56.75 52.98 8.01
C LYS A 245 57.86 51.93 7.79
N LEU A 246 58.84 52.18 6.92
CA LEU A 246 59.99 51.28 6.76
C LEU A 246 60.81 51.20 8.04
N LYS A 247 61.10 52.33 8.70
CA LYS A 247 61.77 52.35 10.01
C LYS A 247 60.97 51.62 11.10
N GLU A 248 59.65 51.75 11.11
CA GLU A 248 58.76 50.98 11.99
C GLU A 248 58.70 49.47 11.66
N GLN A 249 59.17 49.03 10.49
CA GLN A 249 59.33 47.62 10.14
C GLN A 249 60.75 47.14 10.51
N GLU A 250 61.78 47.90 10.16
CA GLU A 250 63.18 47.67 10.56
C GLU A 250 63.33 47.61 12.09
N GLU A 251 62.61 48.44 12.85
CA GLU A 251 62.58 48.37 14.32
C GLU A 251 61.88 47.13 14.85
N LYS A 252 60.89 46.57 14.14
CA LYS A 252 60.21 45.34 14.54
C LYS A 252 61.05 44.10 14.21
N GLU A 253 61.72 44.11 13.05
CA GLU A 253 62.69 43.08 12.69
C GLU A 253 63.91 43.13 13.62
N ARG A 254 64.43 44.33 13.95
CA ARG A 254 65.48 44.52 14.95
C ARG A 254 65.04 44.10 16.35
N LYS A 255 63.81 44.44 16.79
CA LYS A 255 63.27 43.94 18.07
C LYS A 255 63.18 42.42 18.09
N ARG A 256 62.69 41.78 17.01
CA ARG A 256 62.71 40.31 16.89
C ARG A 256 64.13 39.74 16.92
N LEU A 257 65.11 40.36 16.26
CA LEU A 257 66.51 39.93 16.30
C LEU A 257 67.10 40.08 17.71
N ASN A 258 66.84 41.19 18.40
CA ASN A 258 67.19 41.33 19.81
C ASN A 258 66.51 40.27 20.68
N ASP A 259 65.21 40.02 20.49
CA ASP A 259 64.47 38.99 21.25
C ASP A 259 65.04 37.59 20.98
N LEU A 260 65.48 37.30 19.75
CA LEU A 260 66.21 36.09 19.37
C LEU A 260 67.59 36.01 20.06
N GLU A 261 68.37 37.09 20.05
CA GLU A 261 69.70 37.18 20.67
C GLU A 261 69.64 37.05 22.21
N TRP A 262 68.60 37.60 22.85
CA TRP A 262 68.45 37.59 24.31
C TRP A 262 67.79 36.30 24.84
N ASN A 263 66.82 35.73 24.13
CA ASN A 263 66.08 34.54 24.58
C ASN A 263 66.57 33.23 23.92
N LEU A 264 67.47 33.32 22.94
CA LEU A 264 67.99 32.20 22.12
C LEU A 264 66.88 31.33 21.50
N ARG A 265 65.71 31.91 21.23
CA ARG A 265 64.50 31.18 20.82
C ARG A 265 63.61 32.00 19.89
N ASP A 266 63.19 31.42 18.76
CA ASP A 266 62.30 32.08 17.82
C ASP A 266 60.83 31.96 18.25
N SER A 267 60.18 33.10 18.50
CA SER A 267 58.76 33.18 18.81
C SER A 267 57.88 32.78 17.61
N THR A 268 58.38 32.92 16.38
CA THR A 268 57.62 32.58 15.17
C THR A 268 57.46 31.08 14.94
N GLU A 269 58.31 30.22 15.50
CA GLU A 269 58.08 28.76 15.50
C GLU A 269 56.74 28.41 16.16
N PHE A 270 56.46 29.03 17.31
CA PHE A 270 55.21 28.82 18.05
C PHE A 270 54.00 29.40 17.31
N GLU A 271 54.14 30.56 16.66
CA GLU A 271 53.07 31.13 15.83
C GLU A 271 52.79 30.27 14.60
N ASN A 272 53.83 29.78 13.91
CA ASN A 272 53.71 28.89 12.77
C ASN A 272 53.04 27.56 13.16
N TRP A 273 53.47 26.93 14.26
CA TRP A 273 52.82 25.74 14.83
C TRP A 273 51.35 25.98 15.19
N LYS A 274 51.03 27.14 15.76
CA LYS A 274 49.66 27.55 16.11
C LYS A 274 48.78 27.82 14.88
N ILE A 275 49.37 28.23 13.75
CA ILE A 275 48.71 28.33 12.45
C ILE A 275 48.51 26.93 11.84
N GLU A 276 49.53 26.07 11.90
CA GLU A 276 49.50 24.71 11.37
C GLU A 276 48.46 23.83 12.10
N LYS A 277 48.41 23.85 13.43
CA LYS A 277 47.36 23.12 14.18
C LYS A 277 45.96 23.62 13.86
N LYS A 278 45.76 24.94 13.76
CA LYS A 278 44.51 25.53 13.25
C LYS A 278 44.20 25.16 11.80
N HIS A 279 45.15 24.64 11.02
CA HIS A 279 44.92 24.13 9.68
C HIS A 279 44.58 22.63 9.72
N GLU A 280 45.35 21.81 10.45
CA GLU A 280 45.03 20.41 10.70
C GLU A 280 43.61 20.21 11.24
N ASP A 281 43.20 21.02 12.21
CA ASP A 281 41.90 20.86 12.86
C ASP A 281 40.74 21.21 11.92
N LYS A 282 40.93 22.20 11.03
CA LYS A 282 39.97 22.47 9.93
C LYS A 282 39.91 21.33 8.91
N ILE A 283 41.02 20.65 8.63
CA ILE A 283 41.03 19.46 7.77
C ILE A 283 40.24 18.34 8.45
N LYS A 284 40.46 18.09 9.75
CA LYS A 284 39.72 17.10 10.55
C LYS A 284 38.21 17.42 10.57
N GLU A 285 37.81 18.68 10.77
CA GLU A 285 36.42 19.13 10.67
C GLU A 285 35.83 18.86 9.29
N LEU A 286 36.54 19.21 8.21
CA LEU A 286 36.09 18.98 6.84
C LEU A 286 35.98 17.49 6.50
N GLU A 287 36.85 16.63 7.05
CA GLU A 287 36.74 15.18 6.95
C GLU A 287 35.52 14.64 7.70
N GLN A 288 35.28 15.08 8.94
CA GLN A 288 34.10 14.69 9.72
C GLN A 288 32.81 15.13 9.03
N GLN A 289 32.77 16.33 8.46
CA GLN A 289 31.64 16.81 7.64
C GLN A 289 31.43 16.02 6.35
N GLN A 290 32.45 15.32 5.84
CA GLN A 290 32.31 14.44 4.67
C GLN A 290 31.84 13.05 5.08
N ARG A 291 32.46 12.44 6.11
CA ARG A 291 32.05 11.17 6.72
C ARG A 291 30.57 11.19 7.14
N THR A 292 30.13 12.23 7.84
CA THR A 292 28.72 12.37 8.27
C THR A 292 27.74 12.50 7.09
N LYS A 293 28.07 13.28 6.04
CA LYS A 293 27.25 13.34 4.80
C LYS A 293 27.16 11.98 4.11
N ILE A 294 28.25 11.22 4.14
CA ILE A 294 28.36 9.85 3.64
C ILE A 294 27.50 8.88 4.47
N GLU A 295 27.54 8.98 5.79
CA GLU A 295 26.75 8.16 6.71
C GLU A 295 25.25 8.46 6.57
N MET A 296 24.88 9.73 6.37
CA MET A 296 23.51 10.13 6.03
C MET A 296 23.03 9.53 4.70
N ALA A 297 23.90 9.46 3.68
CA ALA A 297 23.58 8.81 2.41
C ALA A 297 23.42 7.28 2.54
N LEU A 298 24.32 6.63 3.30
CA LEU A 298 24.22 5.21 3.65
C LEU A 298 22.95 4.87 4.44
N ALA A 299 22.59 5.71 5.42
CA ALA A 299 21.37 5.57 6.20
C ALA A 299 20.12 5.75 5.33
N ARG A 300 20.15 6.69 4.37
CA ARG A 300 19.06 6.87 3.40
C ARG A 300 18.90 5.66 2.47
N GLU A 301 19.99 5.08 1.93
CA GLU A 301 19.91 3.84 1.16
C GLU A 301 19.36 2.67 2.01
N ALA A 302 19.80 2.54 3.26
CA ALA A 302 19.31 1.52 4.17
C ALA A 302 17.79 1.67 4.45
N ALA A 303 17.32 2.90 4.68
CA ALA A 303 15.91 3.19 4.89
C ALA A 303 15.04 2.91 3.64
N MET A 304 15.54 3.22 2.44
CA MET A 304 14.84 2.88 1.19
C MET A 304 14.76 1.37 0.97
N MET A 305 15.85 0.62 1.20
CA MET A 305 15.83 -0.85 1.13
C MET A 305 14.90 -1.49 2.16
N ALA A 306 14.79 -0.93 3.38
CA ALA A 306 13.84 -1.42 4.39
C ALA A 306 12.38 -1.13 3.98
N TYR A 307 12.11 0.04 3.39
CA TYR A 307 10.79 0.37 2.84
C TYR A 307 10.39 -0.56 1.68
N GLU A 308 11.32 -0.90 0.78
CA GLU A 308 11.12 -1.90 -0.27
C GLU A 308 10.82 -3.30 0.29
N GLN A 309 11.49 -3.72 1.38
CA GLN A 309 11.22 -4.98 2.07
C GLN A 309 9.81 -4.98 2.68
N ASN A 310 9.43 -3.93 3.40
CA ASN A 310 8.07 -3.79 3.93
C ASN A 310 7.00 -3.81 2.82
N ILE A 311 7.29 -3.30 1.62
CA ILE A 311 6.39 -3.41 0.46
C ILE A 311 6.29 -4.87 -0.03
N LYS A 312 7.43 -5.58 -0.18
CA LYS A 312 7.43 -7.02 -0.55
C LYS A 312 6.62 -7.85 0.46
N GLU A 313 6.83 -7.62 1.75
CA GLU A 313 6.12 -8.30 2.84
C GLU A 313 4.61 -8.02 2.82
N ASN A 314 4.20 -6.76 2.65
CA ASN A 314 2.79 -6.40 2.50
C ASN A 314 2.14 -6.98 1.23
N GLN A 315 2.92 -7.18 0.15
CA GLN A 315 2.42 -7.88 -1.04
C GLN A 315 2.23 -9.38 -0.79
N LEU A 316 3.12 -10.01 -0.02
CA LEU A 316 3.01 -11.41 0.38
C LEU A 316 1.82 -11.64 1.31
N THR A 317 1.65 -10.84 2.38
CA THR A 317 0.51 -10.97 3.29
C THR A 317 -0.82 -10.73 2.58
N VAL A 318 -0.89 -9.80 1.61
CA VAL A 318 -2.09 -9.63 0.76
C VAL A 318 -2.34 -10.84 -0.16
N GLN A 319 -1.31 -11.54 -0.64
CA GLN A 319 -1.48 -12.80 -1.38
C GLN A 319 -1.96 -13.93 -0.47
N GLU A 320 -1.42 -14.03 0.75
CA GLU A 320 -1.86 -15.01 1.75
C GLU A 320 -3.32 -14.76 2.18
N MET A 321 -3.70 -13.51 2.45
CA MET A 321 -5.08 -13.13 2.75
C MET A 321 -6.04 -13.45 1.59
N LYS A 322 -5.60 -13.29 0.32
CA LYS A 322 -6.39 -13.72 -0.84
C LYS A 322 -6.56 -15.24 -0.87
N ALA A 323 -5.48 -16.00 -0.72
CA ALA A 323 -5.54 -17.47 -0.71
C ALA A 323 -6.37 -18.03 0.47
N GLN A 324 -6.37 -17.36 1.62
CA GLN A 324 -7.27 -17.66 2.73
C GLN A 324 -8.73 -17.28 2.39
N SER A 325 -8.96 -16.11 1.80
CA SER A 325 -10.29 -15.68 1.38
C SER A 325 -10.90 -16.56 0.28
N GLU A 326 -10.08 -17.13 -0.61
CA GLU A 326 -10.50 -18.12 -1.62
C GLU A 326 -10.91 -19.44 -0.97
N LYS A 327 -10.15 -19.93 0.04
CA LYS A 327 -10.55 -21.10 0.84
C LYS A 327 -11.90 -20.87 1.54
N PHE A 328 -12.05 -19.74 2.25
CA PHE A 328 -13.32 -19.40 2.90
C PHE A 328 -14.47 -19.21 1.88
N ALA A 329 -14.21 -18.64 0.71
CA ALA A 329 -15.21 -18.52 -0.35
C ALA A 329 -15.66 -19.89 -0.88
N ASN A 330 -14.72 -20.84 -1.03
CA ASN A 330 -15.02 -22.22 -1.40
C ASN A 330 -15.85 -22.92 -0.30
N GLU A 331 -15.46 -22.82 0.97
CA GLU A 331 -16.27 -23.36 2.09
C GLU A 331 -17.69 -22.78 2.13
N ILE A 332 -17.84 -21.48 1.87
CA ILE A 332 -19.15 -20.82 1.81
C ILE A 332 -19.94 -21.29 0.59
N ALA A 333 -19.28 -21.60 -0.53
CA ALA A 333 -19.93 -22.17 -1.71
C ALA A 333 -20.39 -23.62 -1.46
N GLU A 334 -19.58 -24.45 -0.80
CA GLU A 334 -19.94 -25.81 -0.36
C GLU A 334 -21.17 -25.78 0.56
N LYS A 335 -21.10 -25.00 1.65
CA LYS A 335 -22.23 -24.83 2.60
C LYS A 335 -23.49 -24.28 1.92
N LYS A 336 -23.36 -23.46 0.87
CA LYS A 336 -24.50 -23.02 0.03
C LYS A 336 -25.06 -24.13 -0.86
N LYS A 337 -24.24 -25.03 -1.41
CA LYS A 337 -24.74 -26.22 -2.12
C LYS A 337 -25.56 -27.10 -1.17
N GLU A 338 -25.04 -27.38 0.03
CA GLU A 338 -25.74 -28.14 1.07
C GLU A 338 -27.07 -27.47 1.46
N GLU A 339 -27.08 -26.16 1.69
CA GLU A 339 -28.31 -25.42 1.94
C GLU A 339 -29.30 -25.51 0.78
N ILE A 340 -28.84 -25.44 -0.48
CA ILE A 340 -29.71 -25.56 -1.67
C ILE A 340 -30.33 -26.97 -1.73
N VAL A 341 -29.57 -28.03 -1.44
CA VAL A 341 -30.10 -29.40 -1.36
C VAL A 341 -31.16 -29.51 -0.26
N ARG A 342 -30.87 -29.03 0.96
CA ARG A 342 -31.86 -29.01 2.06
C ARG A 342 -33.10 -28.18 1.72
N LYS A 343 -32.92 -27.02 1.10
CA LYS A 343 -34.02 -26.13 0.66
C LYS A 343 -34.83 -26.75 -0.47
N ASN A 344 -34.24 -27.59 -1.33
CA ASN A 344 -34.98 -28.36 -2.33
C ASN A 344 -35.82 -29.48 -1.68
N GLN A 345 -35.28 -30.23 -0.71
CA GLN A 345 -36.05 -31.23 0.05
C GLN A 345 -37.22 -30.60 0.83
N ILE A 346 -37.00 -29.43 1.43
CA ILE A 346 -38.06 -28.63 2.07
C ILE A 346 -39.04 -28.11 1.01
N LYS A 347 -38.57 -27.69 -0.18
CA LYS A 347 -39.44 -27.27 -1.28
C LYS A 347 -40.32 -28.42 -1.77
N GLU A 348 -39.82 -29.65 -1.88
CA GLU A 348 -40.62 -30.81 -2.33
C GLU A 348 -41.73 -31.15 -1.32
N SER A 349 -41.42 -31.18 -0.02
CA SER A 349 -42.45 -31.39 1.03
C SER A 349 -43.43 -30.21 1.14
N VAL A 350 -42.98 -28.98 0.90
CA VAL A 350 -43.85 -27.78 0.79
C VAL A 350 -44.65 -27.75 -0.51
N MET A 351 -44.16 -28.35 -1.61
CA MET A 351 -44.93 -28.51 -2.86
C MET A 351 -46.03 -29.55 -2.66
N ALA A 352 -45.72 -30.74 -2.13
CA ALA A 352 -46.73 -31.76 -1.84
C ALA A 352 -47.86 -31.26 -0.91
N THR A 353 -47.54 -30.40 0.06
CA THR A 353 -48.57 -29.75 0.90
C THR A 353 -49.25 -28.55 0.22
N LYS A 354 -48.55 -27.82 -0.67
CA LYS A 354 -49.16 -26.79 -1.51
C LYS A 354 -50.13 -27.35 -2.54
N ASP A 355 -49.86 -28.49 -3.16
CA ASP A 355 -50.71 -29.04 -4.22
C ASP A 355 -52.07 -29.48 -3.64
N ASN A 356 -52.07 -30.03 -2.41
CA ASN A 356 -53.27 -30.22 -1.61
C ASN A 356 -54.00 -28.89 -1.25
N ALA A 357 -53.25 -27.79 -1.11
CA ALA A 357 -53.79 -26.47 -0.74
C ALA A 357 -54.10 -25.55 -1.92
N THR A 358 -53.68 -25.86 -3.15
CA THR A 358 -54.02 -25.12 -4.38
C THR A 358 -55.37 -25.58 -4.91
N ILE A 359 -55.68 -26.88 -4.83
CA ILE A 359 -57.02 -27.44 -5.03
C ILE A 359 -58.04 -26.66 -4.17
N LYS A 360 -57.82 -26.59 -2.85
CA LYS A 360 -58.62 -25.81 -1.89
C LYS A 360 -58.70 -24.30 -2.17
N ARG A 361 -57.77 -23.75 -2.97
CA ARG A 361 -57.70 -22.30 -3.26
C ARG A 361 -58.35 -21.95 -4.60
N GLN A 362 -58.35 -22.85 -5.57
CA GLN A 362 -59.13 -22.72 -6.80
C GLN A 362 -60.63 -22.57 -6.49
N GLU A 363 -61.15 -23.39 -5.56
CA GLU A 363 -62.51 -23.33 -4.99
C GLU A 363 -62.90 -21.95 -4.39
N ILE A 364 -61.91 -21.10 -4.06
CA ILE A 364 -62.10 -19.76 -3.47
C ILE A 364 -61.87 -18.67 -4.54
N VAL A 365 -60.90 -18.84 -5.44
CA VAL A 365 -60.63 -17.89 -6.53
C VAL A 365 -61.82 -17.78 -7.49
N GLU A 366 -62.54 -18.86 -7.76
CA GLU A 366 -63.78 -18.82 -8.57
C GLU A 366 -64.94 -18.07 -7.90
N LYS A 367 -64.91 -17.93 -6.57
CA LYS A 367 -65.88 -17.11 -5.83
C LYS A 367 -65.46 -15.65 -5.84
N ASN A 368 -64.18 -15.36 -5.60
CA ASN A 368 -63.68 -13.99 -5.51
C ASN A 368 -63.58 -13.27 -6.86
N LYS A 369 -63.38 -13.98 -7.98
CA LYS A 369 -63.40 -13.35 -9.32
C LYS A 369 -64.73 -12.61 -9.57
N LYS A 370 -65.85 -13.24 -9.22
CA LYS A 370 -67.21 -12.70 -9.40
C LYS A 370 -67.45 -11.39 -8.65
N ALA A 371 -66.66 -11.09 -7.62
CA ALA A 371 -66.74 -9.85 -6.83
C ALA A 371 -65.64 -8.82 -7.15
N HIS A 372 -64.72 -9.12 -8.09
CA HIS A 372 -63.70 -8.15 -8.51
C HIS A 372 -64.18 -7.30 -9.69
N ASP A 373 -64.86 -7.94 -10.65
CA ASP A 373 -65.33 -7.30 -11.87
C ASP A 373 -66.32 -6.15 -11.55
N GLU A 374 -67.12 -6.31 -10.49
CA GLU A 374 -68.05 -5.31 -9.93
C GLU A 374 -67.38 -4.01 -9.43
N TYR A 375 -66.08 -4.03 -9.10
CA TYR A 375 -65.37 -2.89 -8.49
C TYR A 375 -64.58 -2.03 -9.50
N LEU A 376 -64.27 -2.55 -10.69
CA LEU A 376 -63.42 -1.84 -11.66
C LEU A 376 -64.11 -0.63 -12.28
N GLU A 377 -65.44 -0.67 -12.45
CA GLU A 377 -66.23 0.37 -13.11
C GLU A 377 -66.35 1.68 -12.30
N GLU A 378 -66.03 1.67 -11.00
CA GLU A 378 -66.09 2.87 -10.16
C GLU A 378 -64.88 3.79 -10.34
N ARG A 379 -63.70 3.23 -10.63
CA ARG A 379 -62.40 3.88 -10.42
C ARG A 379 -62.01 4.90 -11.49
N GLU A 380 -62.40 4.72 -12.75
CA GLU A 380 -61.89 5.55 -13.86
C GLU A 380 -62.34 7.02 -13.80
N LYS A 381 -63.47 7.29 -13.14
CA LYS A 381 -64.16 8.59 -13.10
C LYS A 381 -63.39 9.72 -12.42
N VAL A 382 -62.32 9.43 -11.68
CA VAL A 382 -61.62 10.39 -10.79
C VAL A 382 -60.42 11.09 -11.45
N LEU A 383 -59.77 10.48 -12.45
CA LEU A 383 -58.39 10.81 -12.83
C LEU A 383 -58.20 12.06 -13.71
N ILE A 384 -59.29 12.68 -14.18
CA ILE A 384 -59.26 13.69 -15.25
C ILE A 384 -58.94 15.12 -14.74
N LEU A 385 -59.25 15.44 -13.47
CA LEU A 385 -59.30 16.83 -12.98
C LEU A 385 -57.94 17.49 -12.65
N MET A 386 -56.91 16.72 -12.28
CA MET A 386 -55.69 17.27 -11.66
C MET A 386 -54.70 18.03 -12.59
N LYS A 387 -54.97 18.12 -13.90
CA LYS A 387 -53.90 18.38 -14.89
C LYS A 387 -53.71 19.84 -15.34
N GLN A 388 -54.50 20.79 -14.85
CA GLN A 388 -54.63 22.13 -15.46
C GLN A 388 -53.89 23.27 -14.75
N GLU A 389 -53.20 23.03 -13.63
CA GLU A 389 -52.87 24.10 -12.66
C GLU A 389 -51.43 24.65 -12.71
N GLN A 390 -50.46 23.94 -13.30
CA GLN A 390 -49.03 24.10 -12.97
C GLN A 390 -48.21 25.11 -13.81
N GLU A 391 -48.74 25.76 -14.84
CA GLU A 391 -47.90 26.44 -15.87
C GLU A 391 -47.51 27.91 -15.58
N LYS A 392 -48.03 28.56 -14.52
CA LYS A 392 -48.10 30.04 -14.45
C LYS A 392 -46.90 30.81 -13.87
N GLU A 393 -45.89 30.17 -13.26
CA GLU A 393 -44.98 30.88 -12.32
C GLU A 393 -43.62 31.42 -12.87
N LYS A 394 -43.20 31.12 -14.10
CA LYS A 394 -41.77 31.19 -14.48
C LYS A 394 -41.15 32.57 -14.86
N ALA A 395 -41.86 33.69 -14.77
CA ALA A 395 -41.59 34.85 -15.65
C ALA A 395 -41.03 36.17 -15.04
N LYS A 396 -40.30 36.18 -13.90
CA LYS A 396 -40.00 37.46 -13.17
C LYS A 396 -38.64 37.61 -12.44
N ARG A 397 -37.46 37.38 -13.05
CA ARG A 397 -36.16 37.51 -12.31
C ARG A 397 -34.92 38.16 -12.97
N ASP A 398 -34.97 38.64 -14.22
CA ASP A 398 -33.73 38.78 -15.03
C ASP A 398 -33.22 40.23 -15.33
N GLU A 399 -33.41 41.22 -14.44
CA GLU A 399 -33.22 42.65 -14.79
C GLU A 399 -32.32 43.52 -13.86
N LEU A 400 -31.29 42.98 -13.20
CA LEU A 400 -30.44 43.75 -12.24
C LEU A 400 -28.93 43.79 -12.55
N ILE A 401 -28.54 43.95 -13.81
CA ILE A 401 -27.12 44.05 -14.23
C ILE A 401 -26.90 45.29 -15.13
N ARG A 402 -26.62 46.48 -14.55
CA ARG A 402 -26.37 47.68 -15.39
C ARG A 402 -25.50 48.85 -14.87
N GLN A 403 -25.25 49.02 -13.56
CA GLN A 403 -25.09 50.39 -13.00
C GLN A 403 -23.73 50.80 -12.37
N ILE A 404 -22.61 50.11 -12.60
CA ILE A 404 -21.31 50.45 -11.95
C ILE A 404 -20.14 50.34 -12.95
N LYS A 405 -19.70 51.43 -13.61
CA LYS A 405 -18.62 51.37 -14.64
C LYS A 405 -17.83 52.68 -14.97
N GLU A 406 -17.45 53.48 -13.97
CA GLU A 406 -16.83 54.84 -14.06
C GLU A 406 -15.72 55.03 -12.98
N LEU A 407 -14.70 55.92 -12.91
CA LEU A 407 -13.84 56.85 -13.73
C LEU A 407 -12.56 57.14 -12.82
N GLU A 408 -11.32 57.56 -13.16
CA GLU A 408 -10.61 58.34 -14.22
C GLU A 408 -10.49 59.89 -13.97
N ARG A 409 -9.35 60.62 -14.11
CA ARG A 409 -7.91 60.28 -14.39
C ARG A 409 -6.84 61.41 -14.23
N GLN A 410 -6.05 61.40 -13.14
CA GLN A 410 -4.60 61.82 -13.04
C GLN A 410 -4.16 63.36 -13.23
N PRO A 411 -2.91 63.82 -13.64
CA PRO A 411 -1.88 64.44 -12.71
C PRO A 411 -0.86 65.62 -13.14
N ARG A 412 -0.18 66.31 -12.15
CA ARG A 412 1.26 66.87 -12.00
C ARG A 412 2.01 68.01 -12.84
N LYS A 413 2.73 69.04 -12.23
CA LYS A 413 4.21 69.53 -12.39
C LYS A 413 4.69 70.91 -11.70
N ARG A 414 5.96 71.45 -11.88
CA ARG A 414 6.71 72.60 -11.15
C ARG A 414 8.13 73.06 -11.70
N THR A 415 8.64 74.35 -11.65
CA THR A 415 10.12 74.87 -11.58
C THR A 415 10.46 76.44 -11.39
N SER A 416 11.69 77.02 -11.66
CA SER A 416 12.43 78.21 -11.00
C SER A 416 13.62 79.01 -11.76
N GLY A 417 14.18 80.21 -11.32
CA GLY A 417 15.56 80.81 -11.65
C GLY A 417 15.93 82.38 -11.54
N TYR A 418 17.22 82.85 -11.29
CA TYR A 418 17.81 84.28 -11.30
C TYR A 418 19.42 84.38 -11.25
N ASP A 419 20.12 85.52 -11.56
CA ASP A 419 21.61 85.81 -11.35
C ASP A 419 22.11 87.34 -11.46
N PRO A 420 23.31 87.80 -10.95
CA PRO A 420 23.84 89.20 -11.04
C PRO A 420 25.35 89.45 -11.42
N THR A 421 25.74 90.65 -11.91
CA THR A 421 27.18 91.04 -12.17
C THR A 421 27.52 92.55 -11.99
N GLU A 422 27.92 93.01 -10.79
CA GLU A 422 28.46 94.37 -10.59
C GLU A 422 29.65 94.42 -9.59
N THR A 423 30.60 95.34 -9.83
CA THR A 423 31.70 95.66 -8.90
C THR A 423 31.28 96.74 -7.91
N MET A 424 31.47 96.49 -6.62
CA MET A 424 30.94 97.32 -5.54
C MET A 424 31.94 98.45 -5.18
N GLY A 425 31.69 99.67 -5.68
CA GLY A 425 32.59 100.81 -5.51
C GLY A 425 32.57 101.43 -4.12
N TYR A 426 33.61 101.18 -3.32
CA TYR A 426 33.79 101.71 -1.97
C TYR A 426 35.20 102.33 -1.82
N GLY A 427 35.33 103.64 -2.07
CA GLY A 427 36.61 104.34 -1.97
C GLY A 427 37.09 104.52 -0.53
N LEU A 428 38.41 104.40 -0.29
CA LEU A 428 39.00 104.36 1.04
C LEU A 428 40.32 105.16 1.13
N LEU A 429 40.61 105.73 2.29
CA LEU A 429 41.57 106.84 2.45
C LEU A 429 43.05 106.56 2.13
N GLU A 430 43.46 105.31 1.93
CA GLU A 430 44.86 104.93 1.63
C GLU A 430 45.12 104.65 0.14
N GLU A 431 44.28 105.17 -0.76
CA GLU A 431 44.48 105.19 -2.22
C GLU A 431 45.66 106.10 -2.65
N MET A 432 46.88 105.76 -2.22
CA MET A 432 48.10 106.44 -2.67
C MET A 432 48.32 106.25 -4.17
N SER A 433 48.29 107.36 -4.91
CA SER A 433 48.48 107.36 -6.36
C SER A 433 49.80 106.67 -6.78
N MET A 434 49.71 105.86 -7.85
CA MET A 434 50.64 104.82 -8.33
C MET A 434 52.07 105.27 -8.73
N VAL A 435 52.50 106.48 -8.35
CA VAL A 435 53.71 107.14 -8.85
C VAL A 435 54.67 107.59 -7.74
N GLN A 436 54.21 108.25 -6.67
CA GLN A 436 55.09 108.67 -5.56
C GLN A 436 55.69 107.48 -4.78
N LEU A 437 55.09 106.29 -4.94
CA LEU A 437 55.57 105.03 -4.38
C LEU A 437 56.94 104.56 -4.94
N ARG A 438 57.53 105.25 -5.93
CA ARG A 438 58.61 104.70 -6.79
C ARG A 438 60.04 104.99 -6.35
N GLU A 439 60.44 106.25 -6.15
CA GLU A 439 61.86 106.61 -5.90
C GLU A 439 62.39 106.07 -4.58
N ARG A 440 61.60 106.15 -3.50
CA ARG A 440 61.99 105.68 -2.16
C ARG A 440 62.22 104.17 -2.07
N LEU A 441 61.93 103.43 -3.14
CA LEU A 441 62.28 102.02 -3.26
C LEU A 441 63.75 101.82 -3.69
N GLU A 442 64.45 102.80 -4.26
CA GLU A 442 65.67 102.53 -5.05
C GLU A 442 66.94 102.30 -4.25
N GLU A 443 67.36 103.22 -3.37
CA GLU A 443 68.47 102.97 -2.43
C GLU A 443 68.22 101.70 -1.58
N VAL A 444 66.93 101.48 -1.27
CA VAL A 444 66.43 100.34 -0.51
C VAL A 444 66.46 99.04 -1.33
N LYS A 445 66.48 99.06 -2.67
CA LYS A 445 66.71 97.87 -3.52
C LYS A 445 68.15 97.37 -3.35
N GLU A 446 69.15 98.25 -3.35
CA GLU A 446 70.56 97.85 -3.39
C GLU A 446 71.04 97.17 -2.10
N GLN A 447 70.78 97.76 -0.93
CA GLN A 447 71.13 97.13 0.35
C GLN A 447 70.32 95.86 0.64
N ARG A 448 69.13 95.72 0.04
CA ARG A 448 68.38 94.46 0.05
C ARG A 448 69.06 93.44 -0.85
N ALA A 449 69.48 93.80 -2.06
CA ALA A 449 70.04 92.88 -3.05
C ALA A 449 71.26 92.08 -2.52
N LEU A 450 72.23 92.73 -1.87
CA LEU A 450 73.42 92.04 -1.33
C LEU A 450 73.05 91.02 -0.23
N LYS A 451 72.19 91.41 0.72
CA LYS A 451 71.67 90.49 1.76
C LYS A 451 70.80 89.38 1.16
N GLU A 452 70.05 89.71 0.11
CA GLU A 452 69.28 88.73 -0.66
C GLU A 452 70.22 87.73 -1.35
N GLU A 453 71.41 88.11 -1.80
CA GLU A 453 72.38 87.18 -2.38
C GLU A 453 72.99 86.19 -1.39
N GLU A 454 73.36 86.63 -0.19
CA GLU A 454 73.78 85.73 0.88
C GLU A 454 72.64 84.76 1.27
N ILE A 455 71.42 85.28 1.42
CA ILE A 455 70.22 84.48 1.73
C ILE A 455 69.88 83.53 0.57
N ARG A 456 70.01 83.95 -0.69
CA ARG A 456 69.85 83.10 -1.90
C ARG A 456 70.87 81.96 -1.89
N GLN A 457 72.13 82.21 -1.52
CA GLN A 457 73.18 81.17 -1.44
C GLN A 457 72.90 80.16 -0.31
N GLN A 458 72.58 80.63 0.90
CA GLN A 458 72.23 79.73 2.00
C GLN A 458 70.97 78.91 1.68
N ASN A 459 69.95 79.53 1.07
CA ASN A 459 68.73 78.83 0.64
C ASN A 459 68.98 77.81 -0.48
N ARG A 460 69.94 78.04 -1.39
CA ARG A 460 70.38 77.02 -2.36
C ARG A 460 71.02 75.82 -1.64
N ASN A 461 72.02 76.06 -0.80
CA ASN A 461 72.71 74.98 -0.07
C ASN A 461 71.75 74.16 0.81
N ASN A 462 70.83 74.83 1.52
CA ASN A 462 69.81 74.16 2.33
C ASN A 462 68.81 73.37 1.48
N ARG A 463 68.39 73.92 0.32
CA ARG A 463 67.53 73.23 -0.65
C ARG A 463 68.20 72.00 -1.24
N ASP A 464 69.47 72.09 -1.62
CA ASP A 464 70.19 71.00 -2.30
C ASP A 464 70.53 69.87 -1.32
N ASN A 465 70.90 70.20 -0.08
CA ASN A 465 71.02 69.24 1.02
C ASN A 465 69.67 68.56 1.33
N TYR A 466 68.57 69.32 1.36
CA TYR A 466 67.23 68.77 1.57
C TYR A 466 66.83 67.83 0.43
N LEU A 467 66.99 68.24 -0.83
CA LEU A 467 66.70 67.42 -2.01
C LEU A 467 67.54 66.14 -2.03
N SER A 468 68.83 66.20 -1.71
CA SER A 468 69.71 65.03 -1.54
C SER A 468 69.21 64.08 -0.45
N SER A 469 68.72 64.63 0.68
CA SER A 469 68.13 63.82 1.76
C SER A 469 66.80 63.15 1.36
N ILE A 470 65.98 63.81 0.53
CA ILE A 470 64.73 63.26 0.00
C ILE A 470 65.00 62.20 -1.08
N GLN A 471 65.99 62.42 -1.95
CA GLN A 471 66.37 61.45 -2.99
C GLN A 471 66.78 60.11 -2.37
N LYS A 472 67.71 60.12 -1.39
CA LYS A 472 68.14 58.90 -0.68
C LYS A 472 66.99 58.12 -0.03
N LYS A 473 65.94 58.83 0.42
CA LYS A 473 64.72 58.23 0.98
C LYS A 473 63.84 57.61 -0.12
N VAL A 474 63.70 58.28 -1.26
CA VAL A 474 63.01 57.73 -2.45
C VAL A 474 63.72 56.47 -2.92
N ASP A 475 65.05 56.47 -3.01
CA ASP A 475 65.82 55.32 -3.49
C ASP A 475 65.63 54.10 -2.57
N ALA A 476 65.78 54.28 -1.26
CA ALA A 476 65.52 53.23 -0.25
C ALA A 476 64.06 52.72 -0.28
N ILE A 477 63.09 53.61 -0.50
CA ILE A 477 61.67 53.23 -0.69
C ILE A 477 61.49 52.42 -1.98
N GLN A 478 62.15 52.77 -3.09
CA GLN A 478 62.07 52.02 -4.34
C GLN A 478 62.67 50.61 -4.20
N GLU A 479 63.81 50.47 -3.53
CA GLU A 479 64.44 49.17 -3.26
C GLU A 479 63.54 48.31 -2.37
N ASN A 480 63.01 48.86 -1.28
CA ASN A 480 62.10 48.12 -0.40
C ASN A 480 60.82 47.71 -1.13
N ARG A 481 60.25 48.59 -1.97
CA ARG A 481 59.10 48.26 -2.85
C ARG A 481 59.42 47.13 -3.84
N LYS A 482 60.60 47.12 -4.49
CA LYS A 482 61.05 46.04 -5.39
C LYS A 482 61.15 44.71 -4.64
N ASN A 483 61.83 44.71 -3.50
CA ASN A 483 62.03 43.53 -2.65
C ASN A 483 60.69 42.98 -2.10
N LEU A 484 59.77 43.86 -1.69
CA LEU A 484 58.42 43.49 -1.27
C LEU A 484 57.56 42.97 -2.43
N ALA A 485 57.74 43.47 -3.66
CA ALA A 485 57.03 42.98 -4.83
C ALA A 485 57.49 41.56 -5.22
N GLN A 486 58.80 41.30 -5.19
CA GLN A 486 59.38 39.97 -5.39
C GLN A 486 58.87 38.98 -4.34
N LYS A 487 59.10 39.26 -3.05
CA LYS A 487 58.61 38.42 -1.93
C LYS A 487 57.11 38.14 -2.00
N LYS A 488 56.28 39.14 -2.34
CA LYS A 488 54.83 38.95 -2.48
C LYS A 488 54.44 38.12 -3.71
N ASN A 489 55.19 38.17 -4.80
CA ASN A 489 54.94 37.33 -5.97
C ASN A 489 55.36 35.87 -5.71
N GLU A 490 56.45 35.66 -4.99
CA GLU A 490 56.87 34.35 -4.47
C GLU A 490 55.82 33.77 -3.50
N GLU A 491 55.41 34.54 -2.48
CA GLU A 491 54.31 34.17 -1.58
C GLU A 491 53.02 33.83 -2.34
N ARG A 492 52.66 34.59 -3.39
CA ARG A 492 51.47 34.34 -4.20
C ARG A 492 51.60 33.04 -4.98
N LEU A 493 52.78 32.73 -5.52
CA LEU A 493 53.04 31.48 -6.24
C LEU A 493 53.00 30.28 -5.28
N GLU A 494 53.63 30.38 -4.11
CA GLU A 494 53.52 29.37 -3.05
C GLU A 494 52.09 29.15 -2.57
N LYS A 495 51.34 30.24 -2.30
CA LYS A 495 49.96 30.15 -1.82
C LYS A 495 49.03 29.53 -2.87
N LYS A 496 49.26 29.77 -4.16
CA LYS A 496 48.58 29.04 -5.24
C LYS A 496 48.94 27.54 -5.22
N ARG A 497 50.22 27.21 -5.18
CA ARG A 497 50.68 25.81 -5.13
C ARG A 497 50.14 25.04 -3.94
N LYS A 498 50.25 25.61 -2.73
CA LYS A 498 49.72 25.04 -1.48
C LYS A 498 48.20 24.82 -1.57
N GLN A 499 47.45 25.79 -2.10
CA GLN A 499 46.00 25.62 -2.35
C GLN A 499 45.68 24.56 -3.42
N GLU A 500 46.52 24.36 -4.42
CA GLU A 500 46.34 23.30 -5.43
C GLU A 500 46.67 21.91 -4.86
N GLU A 501 47.71 21.81 -4.04
CA GLU A 501 48.09 20.59 -3.31
C GLU A 501 47.04 20.22 -2.25
N GLU A 502 46.49 21.20 -1.51
CA GLU A 502 45.34 21.05 -0.60
C GLU A 502 44.07 20.59 -1.35
N LYS A 503 43.75 21.18 -2.50
CA LYS A 503 42.60 20.77 -3.33
C LYS A 503 42.75 19.32 -3.81
N LYS A 504 43.95 18.93 -4.27
CA LYS A 504 44.26 17.55 -4.69
C LYS A 504 44.11 16.57 -3.52
N ARG A 505 44.72 16.85 -2.36
CA ARG A 505 44.55 16.03 -1.15
C ARG A 505 43.07 15.90 -0.75
N LEU A 506 42.31 16.99 -0.80
CA LEU A 506 40.88 17.00 -0.49
C LEU A 506 40.03 16.25 -1.54
N GLN A 507 40.47 16.17 -2.80
CA GLN A 507 39.86 15.32 -3.83
C GLN A 507 40.18 13.84 -3.57
N GLU A 508 41.45 13.49 -3.33
CA GLU A 508 41.85 12.13 -2.98
C GLU A 508 41.11 11.60 -1.73
N ILE A 509 40.93 12.42 -0.70
CA ILE A 509 40.19 12.06 0.52
C ILE A 509 38.72 11.76 0.18
N LYS A 510 38.08 12.60 -0.65
CA LYS A 510 36.71 12.35 -1.13
C LYS A 510 36.60 11.07 -1.92
N GLU A 511 37.55 10.81 -2.82
CA GLU A 511 37.57 9.61 -3.64
C GLU A 511 37.79 8.35 -2.80
N LYS A 512 38.73 8.36 -1.85
CA LYS A 512 38.97 7.26 -0.91
C LYS A 512 37.72 6.97 -0.06
N GLN A 513 37.08 8.00 0.50
CA GLN A 513 35.83 7.84 1.28
C GLN A 513 34.66 7.36 0.40
N LEU A 514 34.50 7.90 -0.81
CA LEU A 514 33.46 7.46 -1.76
C LEU A 514 33.67 6.02 -2.21
N LEU A 515 34.91 5.59 -2.41
CA LEU A 515 35.26 4.21 -2.74
C LEU A 515 34.92 3.26 -1.57
N GLU A 516 35.24 3.62 -0.33
CA GLU A 516 34.89 2.86 0.88
C GLU A 516 33.36 2.72 1.03
N VAL A 517 32.61 3.80 0.78
CA VAL A 517 31.14 3.80 0.75
C VAL A 517 30.61 2.88 -0.35
N HIS A 518 31.13 3.00 -1.57
CA HIS A 518 30.70 2.18 -2.69
C HIS A 518 31.02 0.69 -2.43
N GLN A 519 32.15 0.37 -1.80
CA GLN A 519 32.48 -0.99 -1.35
C GLN A 519 31.49 -1.49 -0.27
N LYS A 520 31.17 -0.68 0.74
CA LYS A 520 30.17 -1.02 1.78
C LYS A 520 28.77 -1.25 1.21
N ILE A 521 28.34 -0.39 0.27
CA ILE A 521 27.06 -0.51 -0.44
C ILE A 521 27.06 -1.78 -1.31
N LYS A 522 28.11 -1.99 -2.11
CA LYS A 522 28.25 -3.17 -2.97
C LYS A 522 28.25 -4.46 -2.14
N GLY A 523 29.00 -4.49 -1.03
CA GLY A 523 29.04 -5.60 -0.08
C GLY A 523 27.67 -5.98 0.46
N LYS A 524 26.91 -5.01 1.00
CA LYS A 524 25.54 -5.22 1.48
C LYS A 524 24.59 -5.67 0.35
N LYS A 525 24.71 -5.10 -0.85
CA LYS A 525 23.90 -5.51 -2.02
C LYS A 525 24.28 -6.91 -2.52
N THR A 526 25.53 -7.34 -2.41
CA THR A 526 25.94 -8.73 -2.70
C THR A 526 25.48 -9.71 -1.62
N GLN A 527 25.54 -9.36 -0.33
CA GLN A 527 25.03 -10.20 0.76
C GLN A 527 23.53 -10.46 0.59
N LYS A 528 22.72 -9.41 0.43
CA LYS A 528 21.28 -9.55 0.15
C LYS A 528 20.97 -10.36 -1.11
N LYS A 529 21.76 -10.23 -2.17
CA LYS A 529 21.60 -11.07 -3.37
C LYS A 529 21.89 -12.54 -3.11
N MET A 530 22.95 -12.85 -2.34
CA MET A 530 23.26 -14.24 -1.96
C MET A 530 22.16 -14.84 -1.07
N GLU A 531 21.60 -14.05 -0.15
CA GLU A 531 20.43 -14.42 0.68
C GLU A 531 19.18 -14.67 -0.18
N GLU A 532 18.81 -13.74 -1.08
CA GLU A 532 17.69 -13.92 -2.02
C GLU A 532 17.91 -15.12 -2.96
N GLU A 533 19.15 -15.39 -3.40
CA GLU A 533 19.48 -16.55 -4.22
C GLU A 533 19.46 -17.88 -3.46
N GLN A 534 19.83 -17.90 -2.18
CA GLN A 534 19.70 -19.08 -1.31
C GLN A 534 18.22 -19.40 -1.08
N LEU A 535 17.43 -18.42 -0.62
CA LEU A 535 15.98 -18.59 -0.47
C LEU A 535 15.29 -19.01 -1.78
N ALA A 536 15.73 -18.50 -2.92
CA ALA A 536 15.22 -18.90 -4.24
C ALA A 536 15.70 -20.30 -4.70
N LYS A 537 16.75 -20.88 -4.10
CA LYS A 537 17.14 -22.29 -4.28
C LYS A 537 16.31 -23.19 -3.37
N ASP A 538 16.18 -22.82 -2.10
CA ASP A 538 15.41 -23.56 -1.09
C ASP A 538 13.92 -23.68 -1.50
N LEU A 539 13.32 -22.57 -1.96
CA LEU A 539 11.95 -22.57 -2.51
C LEU A 539 11.81 -23.44 -3.76
N ARG A 540 12.84 -23.54 -4.61
CA ARG A 540 12.85 -24.46 -5.76
C ARG A 540 12.94 -25.91 -5.31
N GLU A 541 13.76 -26.22 -4.31
CA GLU A 541 13.88 -27.57 -3.76
C GLU A 541 12.61 -28.02 -3.03
N ILE A 542 11.99 -27.14 -2.25
CA ILE A 542 10.68 -27.38 -1.61
C ILE A 542 9.59 -27.61 -2.67
N LYS A 543 9.61 -26.85 -3.78
CA LYS A 543 8.69 -27.06 -4.90
C LYS A 543 8.91 -28.42 -5.57
N LEU A 544 10.16 -28.80 -5.84
CA LEU A 544 10.51 -30.12 -6.39
C LEU A 544 10.10 -31.26 -5.45
N LYS A 545 10.38 -31.15 -4.15
CA LYS A 545 9.93 -32.10 -3.13
C LYS A 545 8.40 -32.23 -3.11
N ARG A 546 7.65 -31.12 -3.18
CA ARG A 546 6.18 -31.17 -3.33
C ARG A 546 5.74 -31.81 -4.65
N GLN A 547 6.43 -31.57 -5.76
CA GLN A 547 6.09 -32.20 -7.04
C GLN A 547 6.33 -33.72 -7.00
N TYR A 548 7.43 -34.19 -6.42
CA TYR A 548 7.67 -35.62 -6.21
C TYR A 548 6.66 -36.25 -5.24
N MET A 549 6.34 -35.60 -4.11
CA MET A 549 5.34 -36.11 -3.17
C MET A 549 3.92 -36.16 -3.76
N ASN A 550 3.54 -35.17 -4.57
CA ASN A 550 2.24 -35.17 -5.25
C ASN A 550 2.20 -36.23 -6.37
N ALA A 551 3.31 -36.45 -7.09
CA ALA A 551 3.40 -37.51 -8.10
C ALA A 551 3.33 -38.90 -7.47
N SER A 552 4.00 -39.13 -6.32
CA SER A 552 3.88 -40.40 -5.60
C SER A 552 2.51 -40.58 -4.96
N ALA A 553 1.85 -39.51 -4.49
CA ALA A 553 0.46 -39.58 -4.01
C ALA A 553 -0.51 -40.02 -5.12
N ALA A 554 -0.44 -39.42 -6.32
CA ALA A 554 -1.26 -39.81 -7.46
C ALA A 554 -1.03 -41.28 -7.88
N LEU A 555 0.23 -41.74 -7.87
CA LEU A 555 0.59 -43.12 -8.21
C LEU A 555 0.11 -44.13 -7.12
N VAL A 556 0.07 -43.71 -5.85
CA VAL A 556 -0.54 -44.48 -4.75
C VAL A 556 -2.07 -44.49 -4.85
N GLU A 557 -2.71 -43.39 -5.25
CA GLU A 557 -4.16 -43.34 -5.52
C GLU A 557 -4.57 -44.24 -6.69
N GLU A 558 -3.77 -44.27 -7.77
CA GLU A 558 -3.98 -45.16 -8.91
C GLU A 558 -3.84 -46.64 -8.50
N GLN A 559 -2.81 -47.00 -7.72
CA GLN A 559 -2.68 -48.35 -7.16
C GLN A 559 -3.81 -48.69 -6.18
N ALA A 560 -4.27 -47.74 -5.36
CA ALA A 560 -5.40 -47.95 -4.47
C ALA A 560 -6.68 -48.26 -5.25
N TRP A 561 -6.94 -47.53 -6.34
CA TRP A 561 -8.09 -47.76 -7.22
C TRP A 561 -8.02 -49.12 -7.93
N GLN A 562 -6.87 -49.51 -8.48
CA GLN A 562 -6.67 -50.83 -9.07
C GLN A 562 -6.87 -51.96 -8.05
N ASN A 563 -6.35 -51.82 -6.82
CA ASN A 563 -6.58 -52.78 -5.74
C ASN A 563 -8.07 -52.90 -5.35
N LEU A 564 -8.82 -51.80 -5.42
CA LEU A 564 -10.24 -51.74 -5.11
C LEU A 564 -11.09 -52.40 -6.22
N GLN A 565 -10.74 -52.21 -7.49
CA GLN A 565 -11.31 -52.96 -8.62
C GLN A 565 -11.04 -54.47 -8.47
N GLN A 566 -9.80 -54.86 -8.20
CA GLN A 566 -9.44 -56.28 -7.95
C GLN A 566 -10.13 -56.84 -6.70
N GLY A 567 -10.47 -56.00 -5.72
CA GLY A 567 -11.32 -56.36 -4.58
C GLY A 567 -12.75 -56.72 -5.03
N ALA A 568 -13.40 -55.82 -5.77
CA ALA A 568 -14.74 -56.04 -6.31
C ALA A 568 -14.81 -57.26 -7.24
N GLU A 569 -13.80 -57.47 -8.10
CA GLU A 569 -13.72 -58.68 -8.94
C GLU A 569 -13.63 -59.97 -8.11
N ARG A 570 -12.85 -59.98 -7.02
CA ARG A 570 -12.77 -61.14 -6.12
C ARG A 570 -14.11 -61.41 -5.45
N GLU A 571 -14.80 -60.38 -4.95
CA GLU A 571 -16.12 -60.50 -4.34
C GLU A 571 -17.18 -61.03 -5.34
N ILE A 572 -17.14 -60.60 -6.60
CA ILE A 572 -18.02 -61.10 -7.67
C ILE A 572 -17.72 -62.58 -7.96
N ARG A 573 -16.45 -62.97 -8.08
CA ARG A 573 -16.06 -64.38 -8.31
C ARG A 573 -16.44 -65.26 -7.12
N GLU A 574 -16.24 -64.81 -5.88
CA GLU A 574 -16.67 -65.55 -4.69
C GLU A 574 -18.19 -65.71 -4.63
N LYS A 575 -18.97 -64.68 -4.99
CA LYS A 575 -20.43 -64.77 -5.11
C LYS A 575 -20.86 -65.80 -6.17
N GLN A 576 -20.19 -65.83 -7.32
CA GLN A 576 -20.44 -66.83 -8.37
C GLN A 576 -20.09 -68.25 -7.92
N VAL A 577 -18.91 -68.45 -7.30
CA VAL A 577 -18.46 -69.75 -6.79
C VAL A 577 -19.37 -70.27 -5.68
N ASN A 578 -19.79 -69.42 -4.73
CA ASN A 578 -20.73 -69.82 -3.68
C ASN A 578 -22.10 -70.19 -4.25
N ALA A 579 -22.62 -69.44 -5.24
CA ALA A 579 -23.87 -69.79 -5.92
C ALA A 579 -23.80 -71.14 -6.65
N LEU A 580 -22.67 -71.45 -7.29
CA LEU A 580 -22.43 -72.77 -7.92
C LEU A 580 -22.37 -73.89 -6.87
N ILE A 581 -21.65 -73.69 -5.75
CA ILE A 581 -21.58 -74.65 -4.64
C ILE A 581 -22.97 -74.91 -4.04
N ASP A 582 -23.80 -73.88 -3.88
CA ASP A 582 -25.17 -74.05 -3.38
C ASP A 582 -26.10 -74.72 -4.41
N GLN A 583 -25.90 -74.50 -5.71
CA GLN A 583 -26.56 -75.29 -6.76
C GLN A 583 -26.14 -76.77 -6.71
N GLU A 584 -24.85 -77.09 -6.63
CA GLU A 584 -24.35 -78.46 -6.49
C GLU A 584 -24.90 -79.14 -5.23
N ARG A 585 -24.99 -78.42 -4.10
CA ARG A 585 -25.62 -78.91 -2.86
C ARG A 585 -27.08 -79.29 -3.11
N ILE A 586 -27.87 -78.40 -3.71
CA ILE A 586 -29.29 -78.61 -4.05
C ILE A 586 -29.46 -79.81 -5.00
N GLU A 587 -28.62 -79.94 -6.02
CA GLU A 587 -28.66 -81.06 -6.96
C GLU A 587 -28.26 -82.39 -6.29
N SER A 588 -27.27 -82.37 -5.39
CA SER A 588 -26.90 -83.54 -4.58
C SER A 588 -28.03 -83.99 -3.65
N ILE A 589 -28.84 -83.06 -3.12
CA ILE A 589 -30.01 -83.36 -2.30
C ILE A 589 -31.09 -84.00 -3.17
N LYS A 590 -31.45 -83.39 -4.30
CA LYS A 590 -32.43 -83.94 -5.27
C LYS A 590 -32.03 -85.35 -5.76
N TYR A 591 -30.73 -85.61 -5.94
CA TYR A 591 -30.22 -86.94 -6.29
C TYR A 591 -30.37 -87.95 -5.13
N LYS A 592 -30.06 -87.55 -3.89
CA LYS A 592 -30.26 -88.39 -2.69
C LYS A 592 -31.75 -88.70 -2.48
N GLU A 593 -32.63 -87.74 -2.63
CA GLU A 593 -34.09 -87.91 -2.56
C GLU A 593 -34.59 -88.92 -3.61
N ARG A 594 -34.21 -88.73 -4.88
CA ARG A 594 -34.54 -89.69 -5.96
C ARG A 594 -34.02 -91.10 -5.67
N LYS A 595 -32.83 -91.23 -5.10
CA LYS A 595 -32.27 -92.54 -4.67
C LYS A 595 -33.09 -93.15 -3.52
N ILE A 596 -33.48 -92.36 -2.52
CA ILE A 596 -34.32 -92.82 -1.39
C ILE A 596 -35.72 -93.25 -1.89
N LEU A 597 -36.32 -92.51 -2.82
CA LEU A 597 -37.59 -92.89 -3.46
C LEU A 597 -37.47 -94.19 -4.26
N ALA A 598 -36.37 -94.38 -5.00
CA ALA A 598 -36.11 -95.62 -5.73
C ALA A 598 -35.83 -96.82 -4.78
N GLU A 599 -35.13 -96.60 -3.65
CA GLU A 599 -34.90 -97.64 -2.65
C GLU A 599 -36.16 -98.02 -1.87
N THR A 600 -36.98 -97.04 -1.49
CA THR A 600 -38.26 -97.30 -0.82
C THR A 600 -39.25 -98.02 -1.74
N ALA A 601 -39.35 -97.63 -3.01
CA ALA A 601 -40.13 -98.37 -4.02
C ALA A 601 -39.62 -99.82 -4.20
N LYS A 602 -38.30 -100.04 -4.25
CA LYS A 602 -37.73 -101.41 -4.29
C LYS A 602 -38.07 -102.21 -3.03
N ARG A 603 -38.05 -101.58 -1.83
CA ARG A 603 -38.43 -102.25 -0.57
C ARG A 603 -39.91 -102.63 -0.56
N THR A 604 -40.83 -101.77 -1.00
CA THR A 604 -42.27 -102.09 -1.02
C THR A 604 -42.60 -103.18 -2.05
N VAL A 605 -41.94 -103.20 -3.21
CA VAL A 605 -42.06 -104.30 -4.18
C VAL A 605 -41.55 -105.62 -3.59
N LYS A 606 -40.38 -105.61 -2.94
CA LYS A 606 -39.80 -106.80 -2.30
C LYS A 606 -40.68 -107.33 -1.15
N GLN A 607 -41.20 -106.45 -0.30
CA GLN A 607 -42.15 -106.81 0.75
C GLN A 607 -43.44 -107.42 0.19
N LYS A 608 -43.95 -106.91 -0.94
CA LYS A 608 -45.13 -107.49 -1.61
C LYS A 608 -44.84 -108.86 -2.22
N GLN A 609 -43.65 -109.07 -2.79
CA GLN A 609 -43.19 -110.38 -3.26
C GLN A 609 -43.03 -111.37 -2.09
N GLU A 610 -42.46 -110.94 -0.97
CA GLU A 610 -42.31 -111.75 0.25
C GLU A 610 -43.67 -112.13 0.84
N TRP A 611 -44.63 -111.20 0.88
CA TRP A 611 -46.01 -111.46 1.30
C TRP A 611 -46.74 -112.44 0.38
N ASN A 612 -46.62 -112.27 -0.96
CA ASN A 612 -47.16 -113.24 -1.93
C ASN A 612 -46.56 -114.64 -1.69
N ASN A 613 -45.22 -114.74 -1.61
CA ASN A 613 -44.52 -116.00 -1.39
C ASN A 613 -44.89 -116.68 -0.06
N GLU A 614 -45.23 -115.90 0.99
CA GLU A 614 -45.79 -116.45 2.23
C GLU A 614 -47.24 -116.91 2.08
N TYR A 615 -48.07 -116.15 1.36
CA TYR A 615 -49.46 -116.52 1.08
C TYR A 615 -49.52 -117.83 0.29
N ASP A 616 -48.71 -117.96 -0.76
CA ASP A 616 -48.64 -119.16 -1.59
C ASP A 616 -48.14 -120.38 -0.80
N LYS A 617 -47.14 -120.20 0.09
CA LYS A 617 -46.70 -121.27 1.01
C LYS A 617 -47.78 -121.68 2.02
N LYS A 618 -48.57 -120.72 2.53
CA LYS A 618 -49.71 -120.99 3.44
C LYS A 618 -50.82 -121.73 2.69
N TYR A 619 -51.09 -121.36 1.45
CA TYR A 619 -52.04 -122.04 0.56
C TYR A 619 -51.60 -123.47 0.21
N GLU A 620 -50.33 -123.67 -0.18
CA GLU A 620 -49.75 -125.01 -0.39
C GLU A 620 -49.84 -125.89 0.87
N LYS A 621 -49.61 -125.32 2.05
CA LYS A 621 -49.71 -126.06 3.32
C LYS A 621 -51.15 -126.49 3.59
N ALA A 622 -52.12 -125.59 3.41
CA ALA A 622 -53.55 -125.90 3.52
C ALA A 622 -54.05 -126.91 2.46
N GLN A 623 -53.49 -126.89 1.25
CA GLN A 623 -53.72 -127.91 0.21
C GLN A 623 -53.21 -129.29 0.67
N LYS A 624 -51.96 -129.37 1.16
CA LYS A 624 -51.36 -130.61 1.65
C LYS A 624 -52.07 -131.16 2.89
N GLU A 625 -52.52 -130.30 3.79
CA GLU A 625 -53.32 -130.68 4.97
C GLU A 625 -54.70 -131.21 4.58
N ASN A 626 -55.38 -130.59 3.61
CA ASN A 626 -56.62 -131.15 3.03
C ASN A 626 -56.37 -132.51 2.35
N GLU A 627 -55.27 -132.66 1.60
CA GLU A 627 -54.96 -133.93 0.94
C GLU A 627 -54.72 -135.06 1.96
N ILE A 628 -54.06 -134.77 3.08
CA ILE A 628 -53.86 -135.70 4.19
C ILE A 628 -55.20 -136.09 4.83
N LEU A 629 -56.10 -135.13 5.09
CA LEU A 629 -57.45 -135.41 5.59
C LEU A 629 -58.25 -136.28 4.61
N PHE A 630 -58.20 -136.00 3.31
CA PHE A 630 -58.85 -136.83 2.28
C PHE A 630 -58.23 -138.22 2.11
N ARG A 631 -56.96 -138.41 2.47
CA ARG A 631 -56.32 -139.74 2.57
C ARG A 631 -56.83 -140.48 3.81
N GLN A 632 -56.79 -139.87 4.99
CA GLN A 632 -57.32 -140.44 6.23
C GLN A 632 -58.78 -140.90 6.08
N ILE A 633 -59.68 -140.01 5.63
CA ILE A 633 -61.10 -140.32 5.38
C ILE A 633 -61.29 -141.48 4.36
N ARG A 634 -60.34 -141.69 3.45
CA ARG A 634 -60.37 -142.78 2.45
C ARG A 634 -59.90 -144.10 3.06
N ASP A 635 -58.88 -144.07 3.92
CA ASP A 635 -58.31 -145.25 4.54
C ASP A 635 -59.16 -145.73 5.75
N ASP A 636 -59.80 -144.82 6.50
CA ASP A 636 -60.85 -145.14 7.48
C ASP A 636 -62.02 -145.89 6.81
N LYS A 637 -62.48 -145.39 5.64
CA LYS A 637 -63.52 -146.05 4.85
C LYS A 637 -63.08 -147.40 4.30
N ARG A 638 -61.78 -147.60 4.02
CA ARG A 638 -61.23 -148.92 3.62
C ARG A 638 -61.23 -149.89 4.79
N ALA A 639 -60.78 -149.46 5.98
CA ALA A 639 -60.76 -150.28 7.19
C ALA A 639 -62.17 -150.73 7.62
N LEU A 640 -63.16 -149.83 7.50
CA LEU A 640 -64.57 -150.17 7.71
C LEU A 640 -65.05 -151.26 6.73
N VAL A 641 -64.71 -151.11 5.44
CA VAL A 641 -65.11 -152.08 4.39
C VAL A 641 -64.41 -153.43 4.55
N THR A 642 -63.14 -153.49 4.97
CA THR A 642 -62.48 -154.77 5.26
C THR A 642 -63.09 -155.46 6.46
N SER A 643 -63.37 -154.73 7.55
CA SER A 643 -64.02 -155.29 8.74
C SER A 643 -65.41 -155.88 8.45
N ILE A 644 -66.24 -155.16 7.67
CA ILE A 644 -67.54 -155.67 7.21
C ILE A 644 -67.36 -156.95 6.38
N LYS A 645 -66.38 -156.99 5.48
CA LYS A 645 -66.15 -158.10 4.55
C LYS A 645 -65.60 -159.35 5.26
N GLU A 646 -64.78 -159.18 6.29
CA GLU A 646 -64.31 -160.26 7.15
C GLU A 646 -65.47 -160.86 7.98
N PHE A 647 -66.35 -160.00 8.51
CA PHE A 647 -67.58 -160.42 9.17
C PHE A 647 -68.52 -161.18 8.21
N GLU A 648 -68.72 -160.68 6.98
CA GLU A 648 -69.50 -161.38 5.94
C GLU A 648 -68.91 -162.75 5.61
N GLN A 649 -67.59 -162.88 5.50
CA GLN A 649 -66.94 -164.17 5.20
C GLN A 649 -67.10 -165.17 6.34
N ALA A 650 -66.87 -164.76 7.60
CA ALA A 650 -67.09 -165.60 8.76
C ALA A 650 -68.57 -165.99 8.92
N HIS A 651 -69.50 -165.07 8.68
CA HIS A 651 -70.94 -165.35 8.74
C HIS A 651 -71.37 -166.36 7.65
N ASN A 652 -70.89 -166.20 6.42
CA ASN A 652 -71.19 -167.14 5.34
C ASN A 652 -70.61 -168.54 5.61
N GLN A 653 -69.38 -168.66 6.15
CA GLN A 653 -68.81 -169.96 6.54
C GLN A 653 -69.67 -170.67 7.59
N ASN A 654 -70.06 -169.97 8.66
CA ASN A 654 -70.97 -170.49 9.68
C ASN A 654 -72.36 -170.88 9.12
N MET A 655 -72.83 -170.25 8.05
CA MET A 655 -74.07 -170.62 7.36
C MET A 655 -73.92 -171.87 6.49
N VAL A 656 -72.76 -172.08 5.83
CA VAL A 656 -72.47 -173.31 5.08
C VAL A 656 -72.46 -174.53 5.99
N GLU A 657 -71.82 -174.42 7.17
CA GLU A 657 -71.69 -175.54 8.10
C GLU A 657 -73.03 -175.95 8.75
N ARG A 658 -73.93 -175.00 8.99
CA ARG A 658 -75.22 -175.27 9.67
C ARG A 658 -76.29 -175.91 8.79
N ASP A 659 -76.38 -175.56 7.51
CA ASP A 659 -77.58 -175.82 6.69
C ASP A 659 -77.22 -176.26 5.25
N THR A 660 -76.28 -177.22 5.16
CA THR A 660 -75.60 -177.68 3.93
C THR A 660 -76.51 -177.95 2.72
N PHE A 661 -77.75 -178.42 2.95
CA PHE A 661 -78.72 -178.70 1.88
C PHE A 661 -79.28 -177.42 1.24
N LYS A 662 -79.58 -176.38 2.04
CA LYS A 662 -80.04 -175.08 1.51
C LYS A 662 -78.95 -174.37 0.74
N TYR A 663 -77.69 -174.47 1.20
CA TYR A 663 -76.58 -173.81 0.52
C TYR A 663 -76.39 -174.32 -0.92
N LYS A 664 -76.52 -175.63 -1.16
CA LYS A 664 -76.45 -176.21 -2.53
C LYS A 664 -77.57 -175.71 -3.45
N MET A 665 -78.79 -175.51 -2.93
CA MET A 665 -79.89 -174.89 -3.69
C MET A 665 -79.63 -173.40 -3.99
N SER A 666 -78.99 -172.68 -3.06
CA SER A 666 -78.54 -171.29 -3.27
C SER A 666 -77.45 -171.19 -4.35
N GLU A 667 -76.48 -172.12 -4.35
CA GLU A 667 -75.41 -172.15 -5.33
C GLU A 667 -75.91 -172.42 -6.77
N MET A 668 -76.88 -173.33 -6.93
CA MET A 668 -77.54 -173.57 -8.23
C MET A 668 -78.38 -172.39 -8.74
N SER A 669 -78.84 -171.49 -7.85
CA SER A 669 -79.53 -170.26 -8.27
C SER A 669 -78.55 -169.09 -8.52
N LEU A 670 -77.48 -168.97 -7.73
CA LEU A 670 -76.41 -167.99 -7.92
C LEU A 670 -75.60 -168.20 -9.21
N THR A 671 -75.34 -169.45 -9.61
CA THR A 671 -74.67 -169.79 -10.87
C THR A 671 -75.49 -169.35 -12.09
N ASN A 672 -76.80 -169.56 -12.06
CA ASN A 672 -77.71 -169.05 -13.09
C ASN A 672 -77.78 -167.51 -13.10
N ALA A 673 -77.81 -166.87 -11.92
CA ALA A 673 -77.76 -165.41 -11.82
C ALA A 673 -76.49 -164.81 -12.46
N LYS A 674 -75.30 -165.36 -12.16
CA LYS A 674 -74.02 -164.90 -12.73
C LYS A 674 -74.03 -164.91 -14.27
N LYS A 675 -74.50 -166.01 -14.89
CA LYS A 675 -74.64 -166.12 -16.36
C LYS A 675 -75.44 -164.95 -16.96
N THR A 676 -76.56 -164.57 -16.34
CA THR A 676 -77.38 -163.44 -16.85
C THR A 676 -76.71 -162.07 -16.67
N GLN A 677 -75.84 -161.91 -15.67
CA GLN A 677 -75.18 -160.64 -15.39
C GLN A 677 -73.98 -160.38 -16.33
N GLU A 678 -73.24 -161.42 -16.70
CA GLU A 678 -72.17 -161.34 -17.71
C GLU A 678 -72.72 -161.02 -19.11
N LEU A 679 -73.88 -161.58 -19.46
CA LEU A 679 -74.63 -161.24 -20.68
C LEU A 679 -75.12 -159.78 -20.73
N LYS A 680 -75.33 -159.12 -19.58
CA LYS A 680 -75.61 -157.68 -19.54
C LYS A 680 -74.35 -156.83 -19.70
N LYS A 681 -73.29 -157.12 -18.93
CA LYS A 681 -72.02 -156.35 -18.99
C LYS A 681 -71.39 -156.37 -20.39
N SER A 682 -71.39 -157.52 -21.06
CA SER A 682 -70.89 -157.67 -22.44
C SER A 682 -71.75 -156.95 -23.50
N ARG A 683 -72.99 -156.57 -23.17
CA ARG A 683 -73.87 -155.72 -23.99
C ARG A 683 -73.58 -154.24 -23.78
N GLU A 684 -73.39 -153.81 -22.53
CA GLU A 684 -73.13 -152.41 -22.16
C GLU A 684 -71.76 -151.90 -22.63
N THR A 685 -70.71 -152.73 -22.56
CA THR A 685 -69.38 -152.34 -23.07
C THR A 685 -69.36 -152.14 -24.58
N ARG A 686 -70.14 -152.93 -25.34
CA ARG A 686 -70.31 -152.76 -26.78
C ARG A 686 -71.05 -151.47 -27.17
N LEU A 687 -72.03 -151.02 -26.37
CA LEU A 687 -72.69 -149.72 -26.64
C LEU A 687 -71.75 -148.52 -26.41
N LYS A 688 -70.94 -148.54 -25.34
CA LYS A 688 -70.11 -147.38 -24.96
C LYS A 688 -68.87 -147.14 -25.83
N GLN A 689 -68.62 -147.98 -26.85
CA GLN A 689 -67.54 -147.78 -27.82
C GLN A 689 -68.04 -147.35 -29.22
N SER A 690 -69.33 -146.99 -29.38
CA SER A 690 -69.96 -146.90 -30.71
C SER A 690 -70.61 -145.57 -31.12
N GLN A 691 -70.94 -144.60 -30.23
CA GLN A 691 -71.70 -143.39 -30.62
C GLN A 691 -71.38 -142.12 -29.78
N GLY A 692 -71.26 -140.96 -30.45
CA GLY A 692 -71.27 -139.58 -29.90
C GLY A 692 -69.99 -139.14 -29.14
N ASN A 693 -69.20 -138.12 -29.51
CA ASN A 693 -69.20 -137.10 -30.57
C ASN A 693 -70.09 -135.82 -30.41
N GLN A 694 -69.44 -134.65 -30.62
CA GLN A 694 -69.89 -133.26 -30.84
C GLN A 694 -70.22 -132.29 -29.66
N ASN A 695 -69.75 -131.03 -29.88
CA ASN A 695 -69.96 -129.75 -29.16
C ASN A 695 -69.39 -129.62 -27.72
N TYR A 696 -68.75 -128.51 -27.32
CA TYR A 696 -68.89 -127.10 -27.76
C TYR A 696 -67.61 -126.42 -28.33
N ASN A 697 -67.80 -125.40 -29.19
CA ASN A 697 -66.83 -124.34 -29.54
C ASN A 697 -66.95 -123.16 -28.52
N GLY A 698 -66.10 -122.13 -28.47
CA GLY A 698 -64.91 -121.76 -29.26
C GLY A 698 -63.99 -120.84 -28.40
N ASN A 699 -63.07 -120.03 -28.92
CA ASN A 699 -62.83 -119.56 -30.29
C ASN A 699 -61.30 -119.44 -30.56
N GLN A 700 -60.86 -119.33 -31.82
CA GLN A 700 -59.43 -119.42 -32.18
C GLN A 700 -59.04 -118.57 -33.41
N GLN A 701 -57.78 -118.12 -33.46
CA GLN A 701 -57.01 -117.60 -34.62
C GLN A 701 -57.39 -116.24 -35.26
N GLN A 702 -56.38 -115.36 -35.38
CA GLN A 702 -55.82 -114.76 -36.64
C GLN A 702 -54.71 -113.77 -36.22
N GLN A 703 -53.44 -113.89 -36.64
CA GLN A 703 -52.81 -113.69 -37.96
C GLN A 703 -52.35 -112.23 -38.24
N GLN A 704 -51.02 -112.08 -38.29
CA GLN A 704 -50.18 -111.31 -39.24
C GLN A 704 -50.48 -109.83 -39.61
N GLN A 705 -49.40 -109.04 -39.46
CA GLN A 705 -48.91 -107.96 -40.34
C GLN A 705 -49.52 -106.53 -40.31
N GLN A 706 -48.56 -105.58 -40.30
CA GLN A 706 -48.51 -104.27 -40.99
C GLN A 706 -49.42 -103.09 -40.56
N ASN A 707 -48.72 -102.10 -39.97
CA ASN A 707 -48.57 -100.71 -40.45
C ASN A 707 -49.59 -99.57 -40.17
N ASP A 708 -48.97 -98.46 -39.72
CA ASP A 708 -49.19 -97.04 -40.07
C ASP A 708 -50.34 -96.21 -39.46
N MET A 709 -50.05 -94.89 -39.44
CA MET A 709 -50.84 -93.72 -39.01
C MET A 709 -51.03 -93.53 -37.48
N GLU A 710 -50.47 -92.52 -36.79
CA GLU A 710 -50.65 -91.04 -36.86
C GLU A 710 -51.85 -90.52 -36.02
N LEU A 711 -51.89 -89.36 -35.33
CA LEU A 711 -51.06 -88.12 -35.16
C LEU A 711 -51.26 -87.58 -33.69
N PRO A 712 -51.21 -86.27 -33.32
CA PRO A 712 -50.00 -85.46 -33.08
C PRO A 712 -49.96 -84.64 -31.74
N GLY A 713 -48.85 -83.92 -31.52
CA GLY A 713 -48.82 -82.63 -30.79
C GLY A 713 -47.87 -82.56 -29.57
N ALA A 714 -47.10 -81.50 -29.34
CA ALA A 714 -46.79 -80.31 -30.17
C ALA A 714 -45.41 -79.73 -29.79
N LYS A 715 -44.78 -78.94 -30.67
CA LYS A 715 -43.48 -78.27 -30.44
C LYS A 715 -43.63 -76.75 -30.34
N TYR A 716 -43.12 -76.15 -29.26
CA TYR A 716 -42.58 -74.78 -29.17
C TYR A 716 -41.60 -74.75 -27.98
N GLY A 717 -40.50 -73.99 -27.96
CA GLY A 717 -39.85 -73.21 -29.02
C GLY A 717 -38.60 -72.52 -28.46
N LEU A 718 -37.47 -72.58 -29.16
CA LEU A 718 -36.27 -71.79 -28.84
C LEU A 718 -36.32 -70.44 -29.55
N PRO A 719 -35.91 -69.35 -28.88
CA PRO A 719 -35.33 -68.18 -29.53
C PRO A 719 -33.83 -68.04 -29.21
N SER A 720 -33.08 -67.53 -30.18
CA SER A 720 -31.68 -67.10 -30.07
C SER A 720 -31.53 -65.72 -30.73
N VAL A 721 -30.35 -65.09 -30.58
CA VAL A 721 -29.99 -63.73 -31.06
C VAL A 721 -30.86 -62.60 -30.45
N GLN A 722 -30.43 -61.35 -30.24
CA GLN A 722 -29.17 -60.60 -30.49
C GLN A 722 -28.75 -59.96 -29.14
N GLU A 723 -27.52 -59.53 -28.82
CA GLU A 723 -26.52 -58.72 -29.53
C GLU A 723 -26.97 -57.27 -29.84
N GLU A 724 -26.65 -56.32 -28.94
CA GLU A 724 -26.49 -54.89 -29.25
C GLU A 724 -25.56 -54.22 -28.20
N GLN A 725 -25.13 -52.98 -28.46
CA GLN A 725 -24.08 -52.24 -27.72
C GLN A 725 -24.63 -51.08 -26.88
#